data_AF-A0A2R4JX03-F1
#
_entry.id   AF-A0A2R4JX03-F1
#
_cell.length_a   1.000
_cell.length_b   1.000
_cell.length_c   1.000
_cell.angle_alpha   90.00
_cell.angle_beta   90.00
_cell.angle_gamma   90.00
#
_symmetry.space_group_name_H-M   'P 1'
#
loop_
_entity.id
_entity.type
_entity.pdbx_description
1 polymer ?
#
loop_
_entity_poly.entity_id
_entity_poly.type
_entity_poly.pdbx_seq_one_letter_code
_entity_poly.pdbx_strand_id
1 'polypeptide(L)'
;MSFVRTLPIRVAPVPGEALDSWVEAIAHRTDTYLNDLLPALGFLPRHEGLSPARWDWSGMPTDLELESIASATGITAGQVHRMTLRPYDQRALVLNPHSRRVDQRLLWGRARGSRYCPVCLSESGGRWQVSWRLGWSFACLVHNRLLADDCPGCLRPQHMRPHSGYGIPIPGRCANTTRGSDKHPRCHHDLTSAPSLPFPAESPVLQAQHLLATCIDTGRAEFGIYAADPQPARVALADIRALAARFLMAASRAADLMSDTCLTHGIPAEVVTRMPTREHTSRFPDRPGASAPPGAPSTAAAVLAALNILNQPAFAEARQRMRSLVEAVSRVSPQAALTVSTWGADISPLLKSVHLAAGLHRRPLSEQLRHRAVTSTPRKPPADAGRATQRARKIPTLAWPGWWLRIAPAQGAFDTIMRQALSAMLLIVGSRMDKKAAFTSLGSHLNSSHMSRMLRVLEKSGHWDAVQEALTRVSDYLDNTDIPIAYHRRRHLDYHQLLPDEQWHSICRTVGISAGKQRRAGIVRAVLVERLSAQPTPNTTPRTVRDHKVKFPVWHTPALAEALDDVARAFLNRHHLAHEPLTWQPPTTLLDGLDLPGCDPHTVDLARLHQLIRGPSQSPTAAAQKLDTTPEVVRYLLALHPAPTTQRAAHGWRPNAALRYAREALPPDDLARLYTVRQRTLQQIGDQIGVSARVITNLADEYGIPLRRPREPGHNRTVHIDREWLQEQYLVRQRSATDLAAELGIGASTLLKRIKEAGIQTRTRGGGSHQRVLHRDTELQHIPSQLRPALTGRLGRTRLELFAAAAPYGSLAKAAKALDIVDATLRTAIRQVEADLGLHLIERATPTTPMQLTGPGRRILAVIHAWQRGEEAPTPAFSATNPPPPAGPTLLTTSKRDDLE
;
A
#
# COMPACT_ATOMS: atom_id res chain seq x y z
N MET A 1 30.28 14.73 -70.98
CA MET A 1 31.21 14.48 -69.86
C MET A 1 32.52 15.18 -70.19
N SER A 2 33.04 16.04 -69.30
CA SER A 2 34.40 16.56 -69.45
C SER A 2 35.37 15.49 -68.96
N PHE A 3 36.35 15.09 -69.79
CA PHE A 3 37.38 14.16 -69.36
C PHE A 3 38.33 14.85 -68.39
N VAL A 4 38.21 14.49 -67.11
CA VAL A 4 39.13 14.94 -66.05
C VAL A 4 40.53 14.40 -66.35
N ARG A 5 41.50 15.30 -66.48
CA ARG A 5 42.90 14.97 -66.81
C ARG A 5 43.73 14.82 -65.53
N THR A 6 44.73 13.96 -65.56
CA THR A 6 45.71 13.82 -64.48
C THR A 6 46.52 15.11 -64.30
N LEU A 7 46.68 15.57 -63.05
CA LEU A 7 47.53 16.70 -62.70
C LEU A 7 49.01 16.38 -62.98
N PRO A 8 49.81 17.35 -63.50
CA PRO A 8 51.22 17.14 -63.82
C PRO A 8 52.11 17.03 -62.58
N ILE A 9 51.70 17.63 -61.46
CA ILE A 9 52.38 17.57 -60.16
C ILE A 9 51.45 16.84 -59.19
N ARG A 10 51.95 15.78 -58.56
CA ARG A 10 51.20 15.00 -57.56
C ARG A 10 51.71 15.31 -56.16
N VAL A 11 50.80 15.41 -55.20
CA VAL A 11 51.08 15.58 -53.77
C VAL A 11 50.44 14.42 -53.04
N ALA A 12 51.23 13.60 -52.33
CA ALA A 12 50.68 12.53 -51.51
C ALA A 12 49.95 13.12 -50.28
N PRO A 13 48.73 12.64 -49.95
CA PRO A 13 48.04 13.04 -48.72
C PRO A 13 48.72 12.44 -47.50
N VAL A 14 48.72 13.15 -46.37
CA VAL A 14 49.21 12.59 -45.10
C VAL A 14 48.14 11.73 -44.40
N PRO A 15 48.49 10.81 -43.48
CA PRO A 15 47.51 10.04 -42.73
C PRO A 15 46.49 10.94 -42.03
N GLY A 16 45.20 10.62 -42.20
CA GLY A 16 44.07 11.33 -41.61
C GLY A 16 43.78 12.72 -42.18
N GLU A 17 44.47 13.15 -43.25
CA GLU A 17 44.32 14.50 -43.81
C GLU A 17 42.90 14.80 -44.33
N ALA A 18 42.41 16.02 -44.07
CA ALA A 18 41.16 16.53 -44.62
C ALA A 18 41.28 16.90 -46.10
N LEU A 19 40.25 16.58 -46.88
CA LEU A 19 40.23 16.82 -48.32
C LEU A 19 40.45 18.31 -48.68
N ASP A 20 39.97 19.24 -47.86
CA ASP A 20 40.23 20.67 -48.08
C ASP A 20 41.68 21.07 -47.77
N SER A 21 42.30 20.53 -46.72
CA SER A 21 43.74 20.69 -46.45
C SER A 21 44.59 20.18 -47.60
N TRP A 22 44.25 19.01 -48.16
CA TRP A 22 45.05 18.41 -49.21
C TRP A 22 44.90 19.14 -50.54
N VAL A 23 43.71 19.66 -50.85
CA VAL A 23 43.52 20.55 -52.00
C VAL A 23 44.27 21.88 -51.81
N GLU A 24 44.29 22.43 -50.58
CA GLU A 24 45.14 23.59 -50.25
C GLU A 24 46.64 23.27 -50.37
N ALA A 25 47.06 22.05 -50.04
CA ALA A 25 48.44 21.57 -50.21
C ALA A 25 48.86 21.42 -51.67
N ILE A 26 47.97 20.91 -52.53
CA ILE A 26 48.19 20.84 -53.98
C ILE A 26 48.32 22.26 -54.53
N ALA A 27 47.35 23.14 -54.26
CA ALA A 27 47.34 24.53 -54.72
C ALA A 27 48.62 25.29 -54.34
N HIS A 28 49.10 25.10 -53.10
CA HIS A 28 50.37 25.67 -52.64
C HIS A 28 51.59 25.09 -53.39
N ARG A 29 51.60 23.78 -53.66
CA ARG A 29 52.73 23.12 -54.34
C ARG A 29 52.78 23.39 -55.85
N THR A 30 51.64 23.69 -56.47
CA THR A 30 51.53 24.01 -57.91
C THR A 30 51.43 25.50 -58.20
N ASP A 31 51.53 26.36 -57.17
CA ASP A 31 51.36 27.82 -57.25
C ASP A 31 50.08 28.24 -58.01
N THR A 32 48.96 27.56 -57.70
CA THR A 32 47.71 27.65 -58.47
C THR A 32 46.55 28.14 -57.60
N TYR A 33 45.67 28.98 -58.17
CA TYR A 33 44.46 29.40 -57.47
C TYR A 33 43.45 28.25 -57.33
N LEU A 34 42.74 28.22 -56.20
CA LEU A 34 41.72 27.20 -55.95
C LEU A 34 40.55 27.25 -56.95
N ASN A 35 40.23 28.42 -57.51
CA ASN A 35 39.22 28.52 -58.57
C ASN A 35 39.61 27.78 -59.86
N ASP A 36 40.90 27.61 -60.14
CA ASP A 36 41.40 26.91 -61.33
C ASP A 36 41.63 25.42 -61.03
N LEU A 37 42.11 25.11 -59.82
CA LEU A 37 42.34 23.74 -59.37
C LEU A 37 41.04 22.94 -59.13
N LEU A 38 40.01 23.56 -58.54
CA LEU A 38 38.77 22.83 -58.19
C LEU A 38 38.05 22.26 -59.45
N PRO A 39 37.86 23.00 -60.56
CA PRO A 39 37.35 22.43 -61.81
C PRO A 39 38.24 21.32 -62.38
N ALA A 40 39.56 21.44 -62.27
CA ALA A 40 40.51 20.42 -62.72
C ALA A 40 40.41 19.11 -61.92
N LEU A 41 39.96 19.17 -60.65
CA LEU A 41 39.63 18.02 -59.81
C LEU A 41 38.22 17.45 -60.05
N GLY A 42 37.45 18.03 -60.98
CA GLY A 42 36.07 17.62 -61.28
C GLY A 42 34.98 18.35 -60.49
N PHE A 43 35.31 19.34 -59.66
CA PHE A 43 34.32 20.15 -58.96
C PHE A 43 33.71 21.22 -59.88
N LEU A 44 32.68 20.84 -60.62
CA LEU A 44 31.94 21.77 -61.48
C LEU A 44 31.07 22.75 -60.66
N PRO A 45 30.99 24.04 -61.04
CA PRO A 45 30.01 24.95 -60.48
C PRO A 45 28.59 24.42 -60.71
N ARG A 46 27.79 24.31 -59.64
CA ARG A 46 26.34 24.08 -59.80
C ARG A 46 25.70 25.33 -60.42
N HIS A 47 24.68 25.10 -61.25
CA HIS A 47 23.99 26.08 -62.12
C HIS A 47 23.83 27.51 -61.58
N GLU A 48 23.80 28.45 -62.53
CA GLU A 48 23.59 29.89 -62.33
C GLU A 48 22.43 30.21 -61.36
N GLY A 49 22.65 31.22 -60.51
CA GLY A 49 21.64 31.75 -59.59
C GLY A 49 21.79 31.34 -58.11
N LEU A 50 22.44 30.21 -57.80
CA LEU A 50 22.77 29.84 -56.43
C LEU A 50 24.23 30.21 -56.11
N SER A 51 24.42 31.16 -55.18
CA SER A 51 25.77 31.53 -54.72
C SER A 51 26.49 30.28 -54.19
N PRO A 52 27.66 29.91 -54.73
CA PRO A 52 28.27 28.62 -54.44
C PRO A 52 28.61 28.53 -52.97
N ALA A 53 27.91 27.64 -52.24
CA ALA A 53 28.29 27.24 -50.90
C ALA A 53 29.56 26.38 -51.00
N ARG A 54 30.71 27.05 -51.06
CA ARG A 54 32.06 26.55 -51.41
C ARG A 54 32.61 25.37 -50.59
N TRP A 55 31.82 24.68 -49.76
CA TRP A 55 32.20 23.59 -48.86
C TRP A 55 31.36 22.30 -49.01
N ASP A 56 30.38 22.24 -49.92
CA ASP A 56 29.54 21.03 -50.09
C ASP A 56 30.34 19.76 -50.46
N TRP A 57 31.56 19.92 -51.02
CA TRP A 57 32.43 18.84 -51.47
C TRP A 57 33.29 18.18 -50.39
N SER A 58 33.59 18.86 -49.28
CA SER A 58 34.35 18.27 -48.16
C SER A 58 33.46 17.47 -47.18
N GLY A 59 32.14 17.74 -47.21
CA GLY A 59 31.14 17.04 -46.41
C GLY A 59 30.76 15.68 -46.98
N MET A 60 30.18 15.67 -48.19
CA MET A 60 29.61 14.47 -48.81
C MET A 60 29.74 14.51 -50.34
N PRO A 61 30.94 14.28 -50.91
CA PRO A 61 31.07 14.18 -52.35
C PRO A 61 30.32 12.95 -52.90
N THR A 62 29.80 13.07 -54.12
CA THR A 62 29.23 11.93 -54.87
C THR A 62 30.32 10.93 -55.24
N ASP A 63 29.91 9.71 -55.57
CA ASP A 63 30.85 8.68 -56.02
C ASP A 63 31.55 9.09 -57.34
N LEU A 64 30.84 9.80 -58.24
CA LEU A 64 31.43 10.40 -59.45
C LEU A 64 32.44 11.53 -59.14
N GLU A 65 32.17 12.36 -58.12
CA GLU A 65 33.11 13.38 -57.64
C GLU A 65 34.36 12.71 -57.03
N LEU A 66 34.20 11.62 -56.25
CA LEU A 66 35.30 10.83 -55.69
C LEU A 66 36.18 10.18 -56.78
N GLU A 67 35.56 9.59 -57.80
CA GLU A 67 36.25 9.01 -58.96
C GLU A 67 36.98 10.06 -59.80
N SER A 68 36.37 11.24 -59.96
CA SER A 68 36.98 12.38 -60.67
C SER A 68 38.25 12.86 -59.96
N ILE A 69 38.20 13.06 -58.65
CA ILE A 69 39.36 13.46 -57.84
C ILE A 69 40.44 12.38 -57.90
N ALA A 70 40.06 11.10 -57.75
CA ALA A 70 40.98 9.97 -57.82
C ALA A 70 41.73 9.91 -59.17
N SER A 71 40.99 10.05 -60.28
CA SER A 71 41.54 10.11 -61.63
C SER A 71 42.47 11.32 -61.83
N ALA A 72 42.04 12.51 -61.39
CA ALA A 72 42.85 13.73 -61.50
C ALA A 72 44.19 13.65 -60.76
N THR A 73 44.22 13.00 -59.60
CA THR A 73 45.35 13.08 -58.65
C THR A 73 46.22 11.82 -58.60
N GLY A 74 45.69 10.70 -59.08
CA GLY A 74 46.35 9.40 -59.04
C GLY A 74 46.33 8.70 -57.68
N ILE A 75 45.47 9.12 -56.75
CA ILE A 75 45.15 8.36 -55.52
C ILE A 75 43.86 7.58 -55.69
N THR A 76 43.58 6.61 -54.81
CA THR A 76 42.36 5.79 -54.90
C THR A 76 41.12 6.58 -54.42
N ALA A 77 39.95 6.33 -55.02
CA ALA A 77 38.68 6.89 -54.54
C ALA A 77 38.39 6.54 -53.07
N GLY A 78 38.87 5.37 -52.60
CA GLY A 78 38.81 4.98 -51.20
C GLY A 78 39.69 5.82 -50.26
N GLN A 79 40.82 6.36 -50.74
CA GLN A 79 41.60 7.36 -49.99
C GLN A 79 40.84 8.69 -49.94
N VAL A 80 40.37 9.20 -51.08
CA VAL A 80 39.57 10.45 -51.14
C VAL A 80 38.36 10.36 -50.20
N HIS A 81 37.64 9.23 -50.18
CA HIS A 81 36.52 8.98 -49.28
C HIS A 81 36.91 9.13 -47.79
N ARG A 82 38.06 8.58 -47.37
CA ARG A 82 38.56 8.70 -45.98
C ARG A 82 38.96 10.12 -45.59
N MET A 83 39.22 11.00 -46.56
CA MET A 83 39.58 12.41 -46.35
C MET A 83 38.34 13.32 -46.20
N THR A 84 37.13 12.76 -46.23
CA THR A 84 35.85 13.49 -46.11
C THR A 84 35.16 13.21 -44.77
N LEU A 85 34.02 13.87 -44.52
CA LEU A 85 33.16 13.57 -43.37
C LEU A 85 32.23 12.35 -43.57
N ARG A 86 32.11 11.81 -44.79
CA ARG A 86 31.23 10.67 -45.11
C ARG A 86 31.48 9.41 -44.27
N PRO A 87 32.72 9.02 -43.88
CA PRO A 87 32.95 7.94 -42.93
C PRO A 87 32.26 8.15 -41.57
N TYR A 88 32.09 9.39 -41.13
CA TYR A 88 31.57 9.74 -39.80
C TYR A 88 30.05 9.92 -39.75
N ASP A 89 29.36 9.84 -40.89
CA ASP A 89 27.90 9.91 -40.96
C ASP A 89 27.23 8.75 -40.21
N GLN A 90 26.11 9.05 -39.57
CA GLN A 90 25.37 8.18 -38.65
C GLN A 90 26.20 7.59 -37.48
N ARG A 91 27.46 8.00 -37.31
CA ARG A 91 28.36 7.59 -36.22
C ARG A 91 28.69 8.74 -35.29
N ALA A 92 29.43 9.74 -35.77
CA ALA A 92 29.86 10.91 -34.97
C ALA A 92 29.12 12.21 -35.35
N LEU A 93 28.52 12.25 -36.54
CA LEU A 93 27.71 13.36 -37.04
C LEU A 93 26.58 12.83 -37.93
N VAL A 94 25.71 13.72 -38.40
CA VAL A 94 24.67 13.41 -39.39
C VAL A 94 24.85 14.32 -40.61
N LEU A 95 24.95 13.73 -41.79
CA LEU A 95 24.93 14.43 -43.08
C LEU A 95 23.50 14.43 -43.61
N ASN A 96 23.04 15.57 -44.13
CA ASN A 96 21.76 15.69 -44.80
C ASN A 96 21.95 15.35 -46.30
N PRO A 97 21.33 14.29 -46.86
CA PRO A 97 21.63 13.84 -48.22
C PRO A 97 21.33 14.86 -49.32
N HIS A 98 20.29 15.68 -49.14
CA HIS A 98 19.83 16.67 -50.12
C HIS A 98 20.75 17.90 -50.17
N SER A 99 21.12 18.43 -49.00
CA SER A 99 21.98 19.62 -48.89
C SER A 99 23.47 19.28 -48.78
N ARG A 100 23.84 17.99 -48.66
CA ARG A 100 25.20 17.47 -48.50
C ARG A 100 26.00 18.08 -47.34
N ARG A 101 25.29 18.57 -46.31
CA ARG A 101 25.87 19.32 -45.18
C ARG A 101 25.58 18.66 -43.85
N VAL A 102 26.48 18.89 -42.90
CA VAL A 102 26.36 18.43 -41.51
C VAL A 102 25.17 19.11 -40.81
N ASP A 103 24.26 18.32 -40.24
CA ASP A 103 23.21 18.83 -39.36
C ASP A 103 23.80 19.21 -38.00
N GLN A 104 23.75 20.50 -37.68
CA GLN A 104 24.30 21.07 -36.44
C GLN A 104 23.44 20.79 -35.20
N ARG A 105 22.22 20.27 -35.38
CA ARG A 105 21.28 19.96 -34.29
C ARG A 105 21.47 18.54 -33.74
N LEU A 106 22.11 17.66 -34.50
CA LEU A 106 22.32 16.24 -34.19
C LEU A 106 23.80 15.98 -33.89
N LEU A 107 24.08 15.11 -32.92
CA LEU A 107 25.42 14.60 -32.57
C LEU A 107 26.54 15.65 -32.51
N TRP A 108 26.25 16.90 -32.10
CA TRP A 108 27.22 18.01 -32.14
C TRP A 108 27.94 18.16 -33.49
N GLY A 109 27.21 17.95 -34.59
CA GLY A 109 27.71 18.16 -35.94
C GLY A 109 28.26 19.58 -36.14
N ARG A 110 29.55 19.70 -36.47
CA ARG A 110 30.20 20.98 -36.77
C ARG A 110 30.22 21.16 -38.29
N ALA A 111 29.40 22.07 -38.80
CA ALA A 111 29.31 22.34 -40.25
C ALA A 111 30.31 23.39 -40.77
N ARG A 112 30.99 24.10 -39.87
CA ARG A 112 31.99 25.15 -40.13
C ARG A 112 32.95 25.23 -38.95
N GLY A 113 34.19 25.62 -39.23
CA GLY A 113 35.24 25.71 -38.24
C GLY A 113 36.03 24.40 -38.12
N SER A 114 37.31 24.52 -37.81
CA SER A 114 38.18 23.40 -37.44
C SER A 114 39.00 23.76 -36.22
N ARG A 115 39.23 22.76 -35.38
CA ARG A 115 40.30 22.79 -34.38
C ARG A 115 41.63 22.38 -35.01
N TYR A 116 42.73 22.56 -34.30
CA TYR A 116 44.05 22.10 -34.72
C TYR A 116 45.00 21.81 -33.56
N CYS A 117 45.95 20.91 -33.78
CA CYS A 117 47.13 20.80 -32.94
C CYS A 117 48.27 21.61 -33.57
N PRO A 118 48.82 22.63 -32.90
CA PRO A 118 49.91 23.45 -33.43
C PRO A 118 51.17 22.61 -33.75
N VAL A 119 51.44 21.57 -32.96
CA VAL A 119 52.58 20.67 -33.16
C VAL A 119 52.36 19.74 -34.36
N CYS A 120 51.18 19.11 -34.51
CA CYS A 120 50.87 18.36 -35.74
C CYS A 120 50.94 19.23 -37.00
N LEU A 121 50.51 20.50 -36.94
CA LEU A 121 50.65 21.42 -38.07
C LEU A 121 52.12 21.69 -38.40
N SER A 122 53.00 21.82 -37.39
CA SER A 122 54.44 21.97 -37.60
C SER A 122 55.05 20.73 -38.28
N GLU A 123 54.84 19.54 -37.69
CA GLU A 123 55.41 18.27 -38.16
C GLU A 123 54.93 17.85 -39.55
N SER A 124 53.68 18.17 -39.91
CA SER A 124 53.07 17.77 -41.19
C SER A 124 53.27 18.78 -42.33
N GLY A 125 53.89 19.93 -42.09
CA GLY A 125 53.96 21.01 -43.08
C GLY A 125 52.59 21.68 -43.33
N GLY A 126 51.82 21.86 -42.26
CA GLY A 126 50.57 22.63 -42.24
C GLY A 126 49.31 21.85 -42.63
N ARG A 127 49.31 20.51 -42.50
CA ARG A 127 48.22 19.62 -42.95
C ARG A 127 47.17 19.42 -41.85
N TRP A 128 45.89 19.63 -42.16
CA TRP A 128 44.80 19.50 -41.19
C TRP A 128 44.19 18.11 -41.22
N GLN A 129 43.78 17.61 -40.05
CA GLN A 129 43.16 16.31 -39.90
C GLN A 129 41.63 16.37 -40.06
N VAL A 130 41.03 15.33 -40.67
CA VAL A 130 39.56 15.16 -40.74
C VAL A 130 38.93 15.16 -39.35
N SER A 131 39.55 14.45 -38.40
CA SER A 131 39.02 14.28 -37.05
C SER A 131 38.81 15.63 -36.33
N TRP A 132 39.66 16.63 -36.58
CA TRP A 132 39.53 17.97 -35.99
C TRP A 132 38.30 18.76 -36.46
N ARG A 133 37.60 18.28 -37.50
CA ARG A 133 36.31 18.82 -37.97
C ARG A 133 35.13 18.29 -37.16
N LEU A 134 35.30 17.22 -36.37
CA LEU A 134 34.26 16.69 -35.50
C LEU A 134 34.04 17.60 -34.29
N GLY A 135 32.79 17.79 -33.86
CA GLY A 135 32.48 18.53 -32.62
C GLY A 135 33.11 17.90 -31.37
N TRP A 136 33.35 16.59 -31.44
CA TRP A 136 33.87 15.70 -30.39
C TRP A 136 35.38 15.75 -30.16
N SER A 137 36.15 16.33 -31.08
CA SER A 137 37.61 16.40 -30.95
C SER A 137 38.00 17.68 -30.24
N PHE A 138 38.46 17.58 -28.99
CA PHE A 138 38.92 18.68 -28.15
C PHE A 138 40.39 18.55 -27.72
N ALA A 139 40.98 17.35 -27.81
CA ALA A 139 42.40 17.13 -27.53
C ALA A 139 43.11 16.36 -28.66
N CYS A 140 44.42 16.59 -28.77
CA CYS A 140 45.34 15.81 -29.58
C CYS A 140 45.89 14.65 -28.76
N LEU A 141 45.71 13.41 -29.26
CA LEU A 141 46.24 12.19 -28.66
C LEU A 141 47.71 11.89 -29.03
N VAL A 142 48.27 12.61 -30.00
CA VAL A 142 49.69 12.49 -30.40
C VAL A 142 50.57 13.36 -29.51
N HIS A 143 50.16 14.62 -29.28
CA HIS A 143 50.93 15.61 -28.52
C HIS A 143 50.34 15.94 -27.15
N ASN A 144 49.40 15.10 -26.67
CA ASN A 144 48.85 15.14 -25.32
C ASN A 144 48.45 16.55 -24.86
N ARG A 145 47.63 17.24 -25.66
CA ARG A 145 47.24 18.64 -25.41
C ARG A 145 45.84 18.97 -25.91
N LEU A 146 45.21 20.01 -25.36
CA LEU A 146 43.99 20.57 -25.97
C LEU A 146 44.29 21.10 -27.38
N LEU A 147 43.34 20.95 -28.28
CA LEU A 147 43.41 21.56 -29.61
C LEU A 147 43.14 23.07 -29.49
N ALA A 148 43.77 23.86 -30.34
CA ALA A 148 43.47 25.27 -30.51
C ALA A 148 42.26 25.45 -31.45
N ASP A 149 41.41 26.44 -31.16
CA ASP A 149 40.27 26.83 -32.00
C ASP A 149 40.57 28.10 -32.81
N ASP A 150 41.16 29.10 -32.14
CA ASP A 150 41.40 30.44 -32.67
C ASP A 150 42.85 30.64 -33.14
N CYS A 151 43.07 31.60 -34.04
CA CYS A 151 44.43 32.07 -34.38
C CYS A 151 44.93 33.08 -33.34
N PRO A 152 46.17 32.96 -32.83
CA PRO A 152 46.72 33.89 -31.83
C PRO A 152 46.89 35.32 -32.37
N GLY A 153 47.08 35.51 -33.68
CA GLY A 153 47.22 36.83 -34.29
C GLY A 153 45.90 37.59 -34.50
N CYS A 154 44.83 36.91 -34.94
CA CYS A 154 43.55 37.58 -35.25
C CYS A 154 42.40 37.24 -34.30
N LEU A 155 42.63 36.39 -33.30
CA LEU A 155 41.66 35.96 -32.27
C LEU A 155 40.31 35.51 -32.87
N ARG A 156 40.37 34.74 -33.96
CA ARG A 156 39.18 34.20 -34.64
C ARG A 156 39.32 32.72 -34.96
N PRO A 157 38.20 31.98 -34.95
CA PRO A 157 38.20 30.54 -35.19
C PRO A 157 38.64 30.21 -36.61
N GLN A 158 39.41 29.13 -36.75
CA GLN A 158 39.95 28.68 -38.03
C GLN A 158 38.94 27.90 -38.86
N HIS A 159 39.07 27.93 -40.20
CA HIS A 159 38.19 27.25 -41.17
C HIS A 159 36.68 27.55 -41.01
N MET A 160 36.30 28.74 -40.52
CA MET A 160 34.88 29.18 -40.51
C MET A 160 34.33 29.52 -41.90
N ARG A 161 35.23 29.77 -42.85
CA ARG A 161 34.96 29.95 -44.28
C ARG A 161 36.05 29.20 -45.07
N PRO A 162 35.77 28.75 -46.31
CA PRO A 162 36.80 28.29 -47.22
C PRO A 162 37.86 29.36 -47.46
N HIS A 163 39.03 28.91 -47.93
CA HIS A 163 40.06 29.77 -48.45
C HIS A 163 39.55 30.62 -49.64
N SER A 164 40.25 31.71 -49.96
CA SER A 164 39.93 32.51 -51.14
C SER A 164 40.09 31.68 -52.42
N GLY A 165 39.11 31.75 -53.31
CA GLY A 165 39.22 31.14 -54.65
C GLY A 165 40.32 31.77 -55.52
N TYR A 166 40.68 33.03 -55.23
CA TYR A 166 41.68 33.84 -55.94
C TYR A 166 42.92 34.11 -55.07
N GLY A 167 43.22 33.24 -54.11
CA GLY A 167 44.43 33.32 -53.29
C GLY A 167 45.06 31.96 -53.17
N ILE A 168 46.39 31.88 -53.33
CA ILE A 168 47.14 30.64 -53.17
C ILE A 168 47.26 30.35 -51.66
N PRO A 169 46.80 29.18 -51.18
CA PRO A 169 46.89 28.83 -49.77
C PRO A 169 48.36 28.75 -49.31
N ILE A 170 48.59 29.07 -48.03
CA ILE A 170 49.87 28.83 -47.37
C ILE A 170 49.59 27.92 -46.17
N PRO A 171 49.86 26.60 -46.29
CA PRO A 171 49.65 25.64 -45.22
C PRO A 171 50.29 26.09 -43.89
N GLY A 172 49.60 25.83 -42.77
CA GLY A 172 50.05 26.25 -41.44
C GLY A 172 49.86 27.73 -41.10
N ARG A 173 49.39 28.59 -42.04
CA ARG A 173 49.12 30.01 -41.78
C ARG A 173 47.63 30.35 -41.77
N CYS A 174 47.27 31.37 -40.99
CA CYS A 174 45.89 31.81 -40.79
C CYS A 174 45.23 32.34 -42.08
N ALA A 175 44.18 31.66 -42.56
CA ALA A 175 43.41 32.01 -43.75
C ALA A 175 42.29 33.07 -43.52
N ASN A 176 42.05 33.48 -42.26
CA ASN A 176 41.04 34.50 -41.95
C ASN A 176 41.46 35.88 -42.49
N THR A 177 40.51 36.71 -42.92
CA THR A 177 40.79 38.12 -43.24
C THR A 177 40.82 38.98 -41.98
N THR A 178 41.63 40.05 -41.97
CA THR A 178 41.82 40.93 -40.80
C THR A 178 40.51 41.55 -40.31
N ARG A 179 39.60 41.95 -41.21
CA ARG A 179 38.30 42.57 -40.87
C ARG A 179 37.05 41.76 -41.26
N GLY A 180 37.17 40.46 -41.57
CA GLY A 180 36.03 39.54 -41.71
C GLY A 180 35.21 39.65 -43.01
N SER A 181 35.59 40.54 -43.92
CA SER A 181 35.15 40.57 -45.33
C SER A 181 36.28 40.06 -46.23
N ASP A 182 35.95 39.41 -47.34
CA ASP A 182 36.91 38.84 -48.29
C ASP A 182 37.70 39.90 -49.08
N LYS A 183 37.31 41.18 -49.00
CA LYS A 183 38.02 42.34 -49.58
C LYS A 183 39.22 42.83 -48.75
N HIS A 184 39.50 42.22 -47.59
CA HIS A 184 40.59 42.63 -46.70
C HIS A 184 41.77 41.65 -46.74
N PRO A 185 43.01 42.12 -46.46
CA PRO A 185 44.17 41.25 -46.40
C PRO A 185 43.96 40.08 -45.44
N ARG A 186 44.55 38.94 -45.79
CA ARG A 186 44.56 37.71 -44.99
C ARG A 186 45.53 37.88 -43.81
N CYS A 187 45.25 37.19 -42.71
CA CYS A 187 46.00 37.32 -41.47
C CYS A 187 47.42 36.75 -41.58
N HIS A 188 47.59 35.60 -42.24
CA HIS A 188 48.87 34.88 -42.46
C HIS A 188 49.75 34.60 -41.22
N HIS A 189 49.25 34.92 -40.02
CA HIS A 189 49.90 34.60 -38.77
C HIS A 189 50.10 33.09 -38.65
N ASP A 190 51.24 32.69 -38.12
CA ASP A 190 51.66 31.30 -37.97
C ASP A 190 50.76 30.57 -36.97
N LEU A 191 50.10 29.49 -37.38
CA LEU A 191 49.24 28.71 -36.48
C LEU A 191 50.05 27.71 -35.65
N THR A 192 51.28 27.38 -36.05
CA THR A 192 52.15 26.46 -35.29
C THR A 192 52.62 27.07 -33.96
N SER A 193 52.60 28.40 -33.85
CA SER A 193 52.92 29.15 -32.63
C SER A 193 51.76 29.26 -31.61
N ALA A 194 50.58 28.72 -31.93
CA ALA A 194 49.39 28.94 -31.09
C ALA A 194 49.51 28.27 -29.70
N PRO A 195 49.19 29.01 -28.62
CA PRO A 195 49.25 28.46 -27.27
C PRO A 195 48.17 27.39 -27.08
N SER A 196 48.56 26.22 -26.59
CA SER A 196 47.66 25.09 -26.31
C SER A 196 48.12 24.35 -25.05
N LEU A 197 47.16 24.02 -24.19
CA LEU A 197 47.40 23.47 -22.85
C LEU A 197 47.83 21.99 -22.94
N PRO A 198 49.06 21.62 -22.52
CA PRO A 198 49.49 20.22 -22.43
C PRO A 198 48.91 19.51 -21.21
N PHE A 199 48.85 18.19 -21.28
CA PHE A 199 48.41 17.31 -20.21
C PHE A 199 49.28 16.03 -20.16
N PRO A 200 49.43 15.39 -18.98
CA PRO A 200 49.95 14.02 -18.90
C PRO A 200 49.05 13.04 -19.66
N ALA A 201 49.63 11.96 -20.20
CA ALA A 201 48.91 10.91 -20.93
C ALA A 201 47.72 10.33 -20.13
N GLU A 202 47.92 10.13 -18.82
CA GLU A 202 46.90 9.63 -17.87
C GLU A 202 45.86 10.67 -17.45
N SER A 203 45.85 11.86 -18.04
CA SER A 203 44.86 12.89 -17.68
C SER A 203 43.44 12.46 -18.09
N PRO A 204 42.41 12.82 -17.29
CA PRO A 204 41.01 12.57 -17.67
C PRO A 204 40.65 13.13 -19.05
N VAL A 205 41.22 14.28 -19.43
CA VAL A 205 41.04 14.94 -20.73
C VAL A 205 41.44 14.01 -21.88
N LEU A 206 42.60 13.37 -21.81
CA LEU A 206 43.09 12.49 -22.88
C LEU A 206 42.42 11.12 -22.84
N GLN A 207 42.17 10.56 -21.65
CA GLN A 207 41.39 9.33 -21.50
C GLN A 207 39.97 9.49 -22.09
N ALA A 208 39.30 10.62 -21.85
CA ALA A 208 38.02 10.95 -22.45
C ALA A 208 38.09 11.10 -23.97
N GLN A 209 39.12 11.80 -24.49
CA GLN A 209 39.31 11.96 -25.93
C GLN A 209 39.59 10.63 -26.63
N HIS A 210 40.39 9.74 -26.01
CA HIS A 210 40.68 8.39 -26.50
C HIS A 210 39.41 7.55 -26.52
N LEU A 211 38.64 7.53 -25.43
CA LEU A 211 37.36 6.83 -25.33
C LEU A 211 36.36 7.27 -26.41
N LEU A 212 36.25 8.59 -26.67
CA LEU A 212 35.40 9.07 -27.78
C LEU A 212 35.93 8.66 -29.15
N ALA A 213 37.24 8.72 -29.39
CA ALA A 213 37.84 8.28 -30.66
C ALA A 213 37.56 6.79 -30.90
N THR A 214 37.87 5.92 -29.93
CA THR A 214 37.59 4.48 -30.00
C THR A 214 36.11 4.20 -30.27
N CYS A 215 35.20 4.88 -29.56
CA CYS A 215 33.75 4.74 -29.76
C CYS A 215 33.32 5.12 -31.19
N ILE A 216 33.88 6.19 -31.74
CA ILE A 216 33.58 6.67 -33.10
C ILE A 216 34.12 5.70 -34.16
N ASP A 217 35.35 5.23 -34.00
CA ASP A 217 36.03 4.39 -34.98
C ASP A 217 35.43 2.98 -35.04
N THR A 218 35.15 2.36 -33.88
CA THR A 218 34.44 1.06 -33.80
C THR A 218 32.95 1.18 -34.12
N GLY A 219 32.36 2.37 -33.95
CA GLY A 219 30.92 2.59 -34.07
C GLY A 219 30.09 2.08 -32.88
N ARG A 220 30.73 1.66 -31.77
CA ARG A 220 30.07 1.10 -30.58
C ARG A 220 30.64 1.70 -29.28
N ALA A 221 29.77 1.83 -28.27
CA ALA A 221 30.11 2.25 -26.92
C ALA A 221 30.02 1.06 -25.96
N GLU A 222 31.15 0.65 -25.41
CA GLU A 222 31.33 -0.55 -24.57
C GLU A 222 31.87 -0.21 -23.17
N PHE A 223 31.74 1.06 -22.76
CA PHE A 223 32.30 1.61 -21.51
C PHE A 223 31.24 1.87 -20.44
N GLY A 224 31.65 1.82 -19.16
CA GLY A 224 30.81 2.14 -18.00
C GLY A 224 29.46 1.42 -18.03
N ILE A 225 28.38 2.21 -17.97
CA ILE A 225 27.01 1.67 -17.93
C ILE A 225 26.62 0.89 -19.19
N TYR A 226 27.34 1.07 -20.30
CA TYR A 226 27.10 0.37 -21.57
C TYR A 226 27.87 -0.96 -21.69
N ALA A 227 28.76 -1.30 -20.74
CA ALA A 227 29.59 -2.49 -20.84
C ALA A 227 28.78 -3.82 -20.93
N ALA A 228 27.61 -3.88 -20.29
CA ALA A 228 26.73 -5.05 -20.31
C ALA A 228 25.73 -5.09 -21.49
N ASP A 229 25.43 -3.93 -22.10
CA ASP A 229 24.55 -3.80 -23.27
C ASP A 229 25.10 -2.69 -24.19
N PRO A 230 26.06 -3.02 -25.07
CA PRO A 230 26.78 -2.03 -25.85
C PRO A 230 25.89 -1.24 -26.82
N GLN A 231 25.97 0.09 -26.75
CA GLN A 231 25.13 0.98 -27.55
C GLN A 231 25.83 1.41 -28.85
N PRO A 232 25.09 1.68 -29.94
CA PRO A 232 25.67 2.31 -31.13
C PRO A 232 26.28 3.67 -30.81
N ALA A 233 27.41 4.03 -31.42
CA ALA A 233 28.13 5.28 -31.15
C ALA A 233 27.22 6.52 -31.23
N ARG A 234 26.33 6.60 -32.22
CA ARG A 234 25.32 7.67 -32.34
C ARG A 234 24.45 7.84 -31.10
N VAL A 235 24.08 6.76 -30.42
CA VAL A 235 23.23 6.78 -29.22
C VAL A 235 24.05 7.26 -28.02
N ALA A 236 25.26 6.71 -27.83
CA ALA A 236 26.15 7.13 -26.75
C ALA A 236 26.59 8.59 -26.89
N LEU A 237 26.87 9.06 -28.11
CA LEU A 237 27.18 10.47 -28.38
C LEU A 237 25.93 11.36 -28.22
N ALA A 238 24.72 10.90 -28.56
CA ALA A 238 23.50 11.64 -28.23
C ALA A 238 23.28 11.77 -26.71
N ASP A 239 23.60 10.71 -25.95
CA ASP A 239 23.58 10.68 -24.48
C ASP A 239 24.59 11.66 -23.86
N ILE A 240 25.86 11.59 -24.30
CA ILE A 240 26.91 12.52 -23.89
C ILE A 240 26.48 13.96 -24.19
N ARG A 241 25.98 14.22 -25.41
CA ARG A 241 25.48 15.56 -25.81
C ARG A 241 24.38 16.07 -24.89
N ALA A 242 23.43 15.22 -24.53
CA ALA A 242 22.29 15.60 -23.70
C ALA A 242 22.73 16.01 -22.28
N LEU A 243 23.65 15.25 -21.68
CA LEU A 243 24.25 15.55 -20.38
C LEU A 243 25.15 16.79 -20.44
N ALA A 244 26.01 16.88 -21.44
CA ALA A 244 26.90 18.02 -21.68
C ALA A 244 26.11 19.33 -21.83
N ALA A 245 24.99 19.33 -22.55
CA ALA A 245 24.11 20.49 -22.67
C ALA A 245 23.46 20.88 -21.33
N ARG A 246 23.16 19.92 -20.43
CA ARG A 246 22.68 20.23 -19.08
C ARG A 246 23.77 20.84 -18.20
N PHE A 247 25.00 20.31 -18.27
CA PHE A 247 26.16 20.86 -17.57
C PHE A 247 26.45 22.30 -18.02
N LEU A 248 26.53 22.55 -19.33
CA LEU A 248 26.76 23.90 -19.90
C LEU A 248 25.62 24.89 -19.57
N MET A 249 24.38 24.42 -19.49
CA MET A 249 23.24 25.24 -19.05
C MET A 249 23.33 25.61 -17.56
N ALA A 250 23.83 24.73 -16.70
CA ALA A 250 24.07 25.05 -15.29
C ALA A 250 25.25 26.05 -15.17
N ALA A 251 26.38 25.72 -15.79
CA ALA A 251 27.60 26.54 -15.81
C ALA A 251 27.38 27.99 -16.27
N SER A 252 26.62 28.18 -17.36
CA SER A 252 26.40 29.52 -17.94
C SER A 252 25.35 30.38 -17.23
N ARG A 253 24.55 29.79 -16.34
CA ARG A 253 23.43 30.47 -15.65
C ARG A 253 23.63 30.59 -14.14
N ALA A 254 24.53 29.80 -13.55
CA ALA A 254 24.89 29.83 -12.14
C ALA A 254 26.38 29.50 -12.01
N ALA A 255 27.23 30.52 -12.16
CA ALA A 255 28.69 30.36 -12.19
C ALA A 255 29.28 29.90 -10.85
N ASP A 256 28.58 30.16 -9.74
CA ASP A 256 28.86 29.62 -8.41
C ASP A 256 28.89 28.09 -8.37
N LEU A 257 28.09 27.42 -9.22
CA LEU A 257 28.09 25.96 -9.33
C LEU A 257 29.35 25.39 -9.97
N MET A 258 30.21 26.21 -10.59
CA MET A 258 31.52 25.75 -11.07
C MET A 258 32.54 25.59 -9.93
N SER A 259 32.25 26.15 -8.76
CA SER A 259 32.99 25.88 -7.51
C SER A 259 32.46 24.64 -6.77
N ASP A 260 31.36 24.03 -7.23
CA ASP A 260 30.81 22.80 -6.64
C ASP A 260 31.63 21.57 -7.08
N THR A 261 32.39 21.02 -6.14
CA THR A 261 33.29 19.87 -6.36
C THR A 261 32.56 18.59 -6.77
N CYS A 262 31.24 18.48 -6.56
CA CYS A 262 30.45 17.35 -7.03
C CYS A 262 30.09 17.48 -8.52
N LEU A 263 29.91 18.72 -9.01
CA LEU A 263 29.57 19.00 -10.41
C LEU A 263 30.82 19.03 -11.31
N THR A 264 31.94 19.52 -10.80
CA THR A 264 33.23 19.60 -11.53
C THR A 264 34.17 18.41 -11.26
N HIS A 265 33.71 17.39 -10.54
CA HIS A 265 34.50 16.18 -10.26
C HIS A 265 35.07 15.54 -11.53
N GLY A 266 36.38 15.31 -11.55
CA GLY A 266 37.10 14.75 -12.70
C GLY A 266 37.42 15.74 -13.83
N ILE A 267 37.05 17.02 -13.70
CA ILE A 267 37.40 18.08 -14.65
C ILE A 267 38.62 18.85 -14.10
N PRO A 268 39.76 18.93 -14.82
CA PRO A 268 40.91 19.72 -14.37
C PRO A 268 40.58 21.21 -14.27
N ALA A 269 41.08 21.88 -13.23
CA ALA A 269 40.79 23.28 -12.94
C ALA A 269 41.25 24.21 -14.09
N GLU A 270 42.32 23.84 -14.80
CA GLU A 270 42.86 24.52 -15.98
C GLU A 270 41.91 24.50 -17.18
N VAL A 271 40.98 23.54 -17.22
CA VAL A 271 39.92 23.46 -18.24
C VAL A 271 38.72 24.33 -17.82
N VAL A 272 38.28 24.22 -16.56
CA VAL A 272 37.15 25.00 -16.02
C VAL A 272 37.43 26.50 -16.08
N THR A 273 38.62 26.94 -15.67
CA THR A 273 39.06 28.35 -15.73
C THR A 273 39.16 28.91 -17.15
N ARG A 274 39.26 28.06 -18.17
CA ARG A 274 39.28 28.44 -19.59
C ARG A 274 37.91 28.34 -20.26
N MET A 275 36.85 27.97 -19.54
CA MET A 275 35.49 28.05 -20.05
C MET A 275 35.03 29.52 -20.12
N PRO A 276 34.38 29.97 -21.21
CA PRO A 276 33.81 31.30 -21.28
C PRO A 276 32.61 31.40 -20.34
N THR A 277 32.50 32.51 -19.60
CA THR A 277 31.36 32.79 -18.72
C THR A 277 30.02 32.90 -19.47
N ARG A 278 30.05 33.26 -20.76
CA ARG A 278 28.90 33.22 -21.69
C ARG A 278 29.33 32.82 -23.10
N GLU A 279 28.57 31.93 -23.75
CA GLU A 279 28.82 31.50 -25.13
C GLU A 279 28.27 32.51 -26.17
N HIS A 280 28.85 33.71 -26.25
CA HIS A 280 28.40 34.76 -27.19
C HIS A 280 28.55 34.39 -28.68
N THR A 281 29.37 33.39 -29.01
CA THR A 281 29.60 32.90 -30.38
C THR A 281 28.79 31.65 -30.74
N SER A 282 27.96 31.13 -29.82
CA SER A 282 27.06 30.01 -30.10
C SER A 282 25.96 30.41 -31.09
N ARG A 283 25.58 29.49 -31.98
CA ARG A 283 24.42 29.67 -32.86
C ARG A 283 23.08 29.67 -32.09
N PHE A 284 23.08 29.16 -30.86
CA PHE A 284 21.92 29.08 -29.99
C PHE A 284 22.31 29.58 -28.58
N PRO A 285 22.56 30.90 -28.40
CA PRO A 285 23.07 31.45 -27.15
C PRO A 285 22.15 31.17 -25.95
N ASP A 286 20.83 31.13 -26.17
CA ASP A 286 19.84 30.81 -25.12
C ASP A 286 19.79 29.31 -24.75
N ARG A 287 20.44 28.44 -25.54
CA ARG A 287 20.45 26.99 -25.41
C ARG A 287 21.88 26.42 -25.51
N PRO A 288 22.73 26.64 -24.48
CA PRO A 288 24.09 26.09 -24.41
C PRO A 288 24.13 24.59 -24.71
N GLY A 289 25.13 24.16 -25.48
CA GLY A 289 25.29 22.75 -25.90
C GLY A 289 24.23 22.20 -26.87
N ALA A 290 23.29 23.01 -27.39
CA ALA A 290 22.38 22.55 -28.45
C ALA A 290 23.12 22.19 -29.75
N SER A 291 24.16 22.97 -30.08
CA SER A 291 25.21 22.67 -31.06
C SER A 291 26.54 22.40 -30.34
N ALA A 292 27.55 21.92 -31.08
CA ALA A 292 28.91 21.76 -30.53
C ALA A 292 29.40 23.08 -29.90
N PRO A 293 30.01 23.05 -28.70
CA PRO A 293 30.63 24.25 -28.12
C PRO A 293 31.71 24.78 -29.07
N PRO A 294 31.87 26.11 -29.20
CA PRO A 294 32.85 26.67 -30.11
C PRO A 294 34.26 26.21 -29.74
N GLY A 295 34.66 26.44 -28.47
CA GLY A 295 35.98 26.14 -27.94
C GLY A 295 36.21 24.71 -27.44
N ALA A 296 37.45 24.24 -27.53
CA ALA A 296 37.92 22.97 -26.98
C ALA A 296 37.74 22.86 -25.45
N PRO A 297 38.03 23.89 -24.61
CA PRO A 297 37.83 23.80 -23.15
C PRO A 297 36.38 23.51 -22.74
N SER A 298 35.41 24.22 -23.31
CA SER A 298 33.97 23.97 -23.07
C SER A 298 33.54 22.56 -23.50
N THR A 299 34.12 22.06 -24.58
CA THR A 299 33.84 20.69 -25.07
C THR A 299 34.43 19.66 -24.12
N ALA A 300 35.70 19.81 -23.72
CA ALA A 300 36.39 18.93 -22.79
C ALA A 300 35.65 18.85 -21.43
N ALA A 301 35.34 20.00 -20.81
CA ALA A 301 34.63 20.03 -19.54
C ALA A 301 33.24 19.38 -19.61
N ALA A 302 32.46 19.67 -20.66
CA ALA A 302 31.12 19.14 -20.79
C ALA A 302 31.08 17.64 -21.15
N VAL A 303 32.07 17.14 -21.90
CA VAL A 303 32.28 15.69 -22.12
C VAL A 303 32.70 15.00 -20.83
N LEU A 304 33.65 15.57 -20.07
CA LEU A 304 34.10 15.02 -18.79
C LEU A 304 32.96 14.94 -17.78
N ALA A 305 32.14 15.99 -17.66
CA ALA A 305 30.94 16.00 -16.82
C ALA A 305 29.93 14.90 -17.21
N ALA A 306 29.78 14.63 -18.52
CA ALA A 306 28.91 13.56 -19.00
C ALA A 306 29.51 12.16 -18.75
N LEU A 307 30.82 11.97 -18.97
CA LEU A 307 31.51 10.70 -18.73
C LEU A 307 31.65 10.38 -17.23
N ASN A 308 31.70 11.37 -16.34
CA ASN A 308 31.59 11.17 -14.88
C ASN A 308 30.25 10.48 -14.49
N ILE A 309 29.23 10.54 -15.36
CA ILE A 309 27.95 9.81 -15.16
C ILE A 309 27.93 8.50 -15.96
N LEU A 310 28.32 8.53 -17.24
CA LEU A 310 28.17 7.39 -18.15
C LEU A 310 29.28 6.33 -17.98
N ASN A 311 30.48 6.73 -17.59
CA ASN A 311 31.64 5.83 -17.45
C ASN A 311 31.71 5.14 -16.07
N GLN A 312 30.61 5.11 -15.31
CA GLN A 312 30.55 4.38 -14.03
C GLN A 312 30.24 2.89 -14.28
N PRO A 313 30.88 1.95 -13.56
CA PRO A 313 30.67 0.51 -13.76
C PRO A 313 29.27 0.03 -13.36
N ALA A 314 28.61 0.73 -12.42
CA ALA A 314 27.30 0.35 -11.90
C ALA A 314 26.23 1.43 -12.11
N PHE A 315 24.99 1.01 -12.41
CA PHE A 315 23.83 1.90 -12.53
C PHE A 315 23.59 2.73 -11.26
N ALA A 316 23.87 2.16 -10.08
CA ALA A 316 23.70 2.84 -8.80
C ALA A 316 24.64 4.05 -8.63
N GLU A 317 25.87 3.94 -9.12
CA GLU A 317 26.88 5.02 -9.12
C GLU A 317 26.53 6.08 -10.17
N ALA A 318 26.18 5.67 -11.39
CA ALA A 318 25.70 6.58 -12.43
C ALA A 318 24.48 7.39 -11.96
N ARG A 319 23.53 6.75 -11.26
CA ARG A 319 22.38 7.40 -10.61
C ARG A 319 22.81 8.44 -9.56
N GLN A 320 23.83 8.13 -8.76
CA GLN A 320 24.34 9.03 -7.72
C GLN A 320 25.02 10.26 -8.36
N ARG A 321 25.91 10.06 -9.34
CA ARG A 321 26.58 11.15 -10.09
C ARG A 321 25.57 12.02 -10.86
N MET A 322 24.57 11.40 -11.47
CA MET A 322 23.45 12.10 -12.13
C MET A 322 22.66 12.98 -11.15
N ARG A 323 22.53 12.60 -9.86
CA ARG A 323 21.76 13.39 -8.88
C ARG A 323 22.36 14.78 -8.69
N SER A 324 23.69 14.90 -8.59
CA SER A 324 24.38 16.19 -8.50
C SER A 324 24.10 17.10 -9.70
N LEU A 325 24.09 16.53 -10.92
CA LEU A 325 23.72 17.29 -12.12
C LEU A 325 22.23 17.70 -12.13
N VAL A 326 21.32 16.80 -11.75
CA VAL A 326 19.88 17.11 -11.62
C VAL A 326 19.64 18.19 -10.57
N GLU A 327 20.41 18.20 -9.48
CA GLU A 327 20.38 19.20 -8.43
C GLU A 327 20.85 20.57 -8.91
N ALA A 328 22.03 20.64 -9.52
CA ALA A 328 22.55 21.85 -10.15
C ALA A 328 21.56 22.44 -11.18
N VAL A 329 21.04 21.59 -12.08
CA VAL A 329 20.03 21.98 -13.06
C VAL A 329 18.74 22.44 -12.39
N SER A 330 18.33 21.86 -11.26
CA SER A 330 17.08 22.25 -10.59
C SER A 330 17.11 23.66 -10.01
N ARG A 331 18.29 24.18 -9.63
CA ARG A 331 18.48 25.58 -9.20
C ARG A 331 18.25 26.58 -10.35
N VAL A 332 18.54 26.17 -11.58
CA VAL A 332 18.51 27.01 -12.79
C VAL A 332 17.21 26.83 -13.60
N SER A 333 16.65 25.62 -13.63
CA SER A 333 15.41 25.29 -14.32
C SER A 333 14.80 23.99 -13.75
N PRO A 334 13.83 24.10 -12.82
CA PRO A 334 13.14 22.94 -12.24
C PRO A 334 12.50 22.02 -13.30
N GLN A 335 11.97 22.58 -14.39
CA GLN A 335 11.37 21.80 -15.48
C GLN A 335 12.42 20.96 -16.22
N ALA A 336 13.60 21.53 -16.50
CA ALA A 336 14.69 20.83 -17.18
C ALA A 336 15.31 19.71 -16.33
N ALA A 337 15.29 19.85 -15.00
CA ALA A 337 15.74 18.81 -14.06
C ALA A 337 14.79 17.60 -13.99
N LEU A 338 13.54 17.75 -14.43
CA LEU A 338 12.52 16.71 -14.32
C LEU A 338 12.11 16.10 -15.67
N THR A 339 12.56 16.67 -16.80
CA THR A 339 12.09 16.31 -18.15
C THR A 339 13.22 16.09 -19.17
N VAL A 340 13.17 14.93 -19.83
CA VAL A 340 14.10 14.55 -20.91
C VAL A 340 13.58 14.84 -22.31
N SER A 341 12.41 15.48 -22.45
CA SER A 341 11.81 15.83 -23.75
C SER A 341 12.67 16.78 -24.57
N THR A 342 13.55 17.56 -23.93
CA THR A 342 14.48 18.49 -24.58
C THR A 342 15.86 17.91 -24.88
N TRP A 343 16.08 16.60 -24.62
CA TRP A 343 17.40 15.97 -24.75
C TRP A 343 17.68 15.45 -26.18
N GLY A 344 16.63 15.28 -26.99
CA GLY A 344 16.68 14.70 -28.34
C GLY A 344 15.97 13.35 -28.42
N ALA A 345 15.67 12.88 -29.64
CA ALA A 345 14.98 11.61 -29.85
C ALA A 345 15.89 10.39 -29.56
N ASP A 346 17.16 10.50 -29.95
CA ASP A 346 18.13 9.39 -30.01
C ASP A 346 18.80 8.98 -28.69
N ILE A 347 18.44 9.60 -27.56
CA ILE A 347 19.02 9.22 -26.26
C ILE A 347 18.58 7.81 -25.82
N SER A 348 19.48 7.05 -25.18
CA SER A 348 19.27 5.64 -24.84
C SER A 348 18.14 5.42 -23.83
N PRO A 349 17.50 4.23 -23.82
CA PRO A 349 16.62 3.81 -22.73
C PRO A 349 17.34 3.81 -21.36
N LEU A 350 18.64 3.50 -21.35
CA LEU A 350 19.45 3.43 -20.15
C LEU A 350 19.67 4.80 -19.52
N LEU A 351 20.06 5.82 -20.30
CA LEU A 351 20.19 7.20 -19.81
C LEU A 351 18.84 7.76 -19.33
N LYS A 352 17.74 7.47 -20.04
CA LYS A 352 16.38 7.81 -19.58
C LYS A 352 16.08 7.22 -18.20
N SER A 353 16.56 6.00 -17.94
CA SER A 353 16.40 5.29 -16.66
C SER A 353 17.30 5.87 -15.56
N VAL A 354 18.57 6.16 -15.85
CA VAL A 354 19.51 6.82 -14.89
C VAL A 354 18.97 8.18 -14.46
N HIS A 355 18.53 9.02 -15.41
CA HIS A 355 17.94 10.33 -15.11
C HIS A 355 16.64 10.20 -14.29
N LEU A 356 15.78 9.24 -14.65
CA LEU A 356 14.55 8.97 -13.92
C LEU A 356 14.84 8.56 -12.47
N ALA A 357 15.77 7.62 -12.26
CA ALA A 357 16.21 7.13 -10.97
C ALA A 357 16.85 8.22 -10.09
N ALA A 358 17.62 9.14 -10.67
CA ALA A 358 18.23 10.25 -9.93
C ALA A 358 17.16 11.18 -9.31
N GLY A 359 16.12 11.52 -10.07
CA GLY A 359 15.03 12.42 -9.65
C GLY A 359 13.82 11.77 -8.98
N LEU A 360 13.79 10.44 -8.83
CA LEU A 360 12.59 9.71 -8.38
C LEU A 360 12.14 10.06 -6.96
N HIS A 361 13.09 10.31 -6.06
CA HIS A 361 12.83 10.76 -4.67
C HIS A 361 12.02 12.07 -4.58
N ARG A 362 12.06 12.92 -5.62
CA ARG A 362 11.28 14.18 -5.70
C ARG A 362 9.91 14.02 -6.33
N ARG A 363 9.56 12.82 -6.81
CA ARG A 363 8.26 12.54 -7.45
C ARG A 363 7.26 12.04 -6.39
N PRO A 364 5.95 12.31 -6.57
CA PRO A 364 4.92 11.76 -5.69
C PRO A 364 5.02 10.23 -5.59
N LEU A 365 4.77 9.66 -4.41
CA LEU A 365 4.87 8.21 -4.12
C LEU A 365 4.18 7.31 -5.16
N SER A 366 3.03 7.74 -5.71
CA SER A 366 2.34 7.00 -6.76
C SER A 366 3.14 6.93 -8.07
N GLU A 367 3.84 8.00 -8.44
CA GLU A 367 4.76 7.98 -9.59
C GLU A 367 5.97 7.06 -9.30
N GLN A 368 6.48 7.05 -8.08
CA GLN A 368 7.57 6.14 -7.71
C GLN A 368 7.19 4.66 -7.91
N LEU A 369 5.94 4.29 -7.61
CA LEU A 369 5.39 2.97 -7.97
C LEU A 369 5.26 2.76 -9.49
N ARG A 370 4.73 3.75 -10.25
CA ARG A 370 4.63 3.65 -11.73
C ARG A 370 5.96 3.39 -12.41
N HIS A 371 6.99 4.09 -11.96
CA HIS A 371 8.34 4.03 -12.52
C HIS A 371 9.21 2.92 -11.89
N ARG A 372 8.67 2.16 -10.93
CA ARG A 372 9.34 1.05 -10.22
C ARG A 372 10.66 1.47 -9.57
N ALA A 373 10.60 2.51 -8.74
CA ALA A 373 11.76 3.28 -8.27
C ALA A 373 12.90 2.47 -7.61
N VAL A 374 12.55 1.36 -6.95
CA VAL A 374 13.47 0.49 -6.20
C VAL A 374 14.14 -0.60 -7.06
N THR A 375 13.67 -0.82 -8.30
CA THR A 375 14.33 -1.77 -9.20
C THR A 375 15.68 -1.27 -9.67
N SER A 376 16.55 -2.18 -10.09
CA SER A 376 17.88 -1.87 -10.62
C SER A 376 17.85 -0.94 -11.84
N THR A 377 16.77 -0.91 -12.61
CA THR A 377 16.57 -0.02 -13.77
C THR A 377 15.15 0.58 -13.79
N PRO A 378 14.88 1.65 -13.02
CA PRO A 378 13.59 2.31 -13.00
C PRO A 378 13.24 2.88 -14.37
N ARG A 379 12.04 2.59 -14.87
CA ARG A 379 11.64 2.91 -16.25
C ARG A 379 10.21 3.43 -16.34
N LYS A 380 9.95 4.29 -17.32
CA LYS A 380 8.58 4.73 -17.61
C LYS A 380 7.72 3.53 -18.03
N PRO A 381 6.48 3.42 -17.54
CA PRO A 381 5.58 2.35 -17.96
C PRO A 381 5.25 2.42 -19.46
N PRO A 382 5.03 1.27 -20.12
CA PRO A 382 4.62 1.22 -21.52
C PRO A 382 3.31 2.00 -21.75
N ALA A 383 3.01 2.33 -23.00
CA ALA A 383 1.77 3.03 -23.35
C ALA A 383 0.54 2.11 -23.19
N ASP A 384 0.72 0.80 -23.40
CA ASP A 384 -0.33 -0.20 -23.25
C ASP A 384 -0.77 -0.36 -21.78
N ALA A 385 -2.09 -0.33 -21.57
CA ALA A 385 -2.74 -0.57 -20.29
C ALA A 385 -3.13 -2.05 -20.07
N GLY A 386 -2.98 -2.90 -21.10
CA GLY A 386 -3.38 -4.31 -21.11
C GLY A 386 -2.88 -5.10 -19.90
N ARG A 387 -1.61 -4.94 -19.51
CA ARG A 387 -1.05 -5.60 -18.31
C ARG A 387 -1.81 -5.27 -17.03
N ALA A 388 -2.11 -3.99 -16.78
CA ALA A 388 -2.84 -3.60 -15.57
C ALA A 388 -4.29 -4.13 -15.58
N THR A 389 -4.94 -4.14 -16.75
CA THR A 389 -6.28 -4.73 -16.92
C THR A 389 -6.28 -6.25 -16.71
N GLN A 390 -5.25 -6.97 -17.19
CA GLN A 390 -5.05 -8.39 -16.91
C GLN A 390 -4.80 -8.64 -15.40
N ARG A 391 -3.91 -7.85 -14.78
CA ARG A 391 -3.59 -7.94 -13.34
C ARG A 391 -4.82 -7.67 -12.46
N ALA A 392 -5.73 -6.78 -12.86
CA ALA A 392 -6.99 -6.53 -12.16
C ALA A 392 -7.94 -7.75 -12.11
N ARG A 393 -7.78 -8.71 -13.04
CA ARG A 393 -8.48 -10.00 -12.98
C ARG A 393 -7.94 -10.91 -11.87
N LYS A 394 -6.64 -10.80 -11.58
CA LYS A 394 -5.86 -11.61 -10.64
C LYS A 394 -5.78 -11.02 -9.21
N ILE A 395 -6.13 -9.76 -9.01
CA ILE A 395 -6.06 -9.07 -7.70
C ILE A 395 -7.45 -8.99 -7.03
N PRO A 396 -7.60 -9.30 -5.72
CA PRO A 396 -8.83 -9.10 -4.95
C PRO A 396 -9.12 -7.62 -4.61
N THR A 397 -10.37 -7.27 -4.27
CA THR A 397 -10.69 -5.90 -3.79
C THR A 397 -9.99 -5.60 -2.48
N LEU A 398 -9.97 -6.56 -1.55
CA LEU A 398 -9.22 -6.51 -0.31
C LEU A 398 -7.92 -7.29 -0.47
N ALA A 399 -6.76 -6.64 -0.28
CA ALA A 399 -5.47 -7.30 -0.31
C ALA A 399 -5.41 -8.54 0.60
N TRP A 400 -4.62 -9.52 0.16
CA TRP A 400 -4.50 -10.83 0.80
C TRP A 400 -4.05 -10.71 2.26
N PRO A 401 -4.73 -11.37 3.22
CA PRO A 401 -4.41 -11.26 4.64
C PRO A 401 -2.94 -11.46 5.01
N GLY A 402 -2.28 -12.53 4.52
CA GLY A 402 -0.87 -12.75 4.82
C GLY A 402 0.08 -11.66 4.29
N TRP A 403 -0.35 -10.91 3.27
CA TRP A 403 0.46 -9.86 2.66
C TRP A 403 0.27 -8.50 3.31
N TRP A 404 -0.98 -8.06 3.47
CA TRP A 404 -1.22 -6.71 3.98
C TRP A 404 -0.82 -6.55 5.45
N LEU A 405 -0.88 -7.63 6.26
CA LEU A 405 -0.47 -7.62 7.67
C LEU A 405 1.01 -7.30 7.87
N ARG A 406 1.85 -7.67 6.89
CA ARG A 406 3.30 -7.35 6.88
C ARG A 406 3.57 -5.96 6.29
N ILE A 407 2.80 -5.53 5.29
CA ILE A 407 3.01 -4.24 4.60
C ILE A 407 2.41 -3.05 5.35
N ALA A 408 1.31 -3.22 6.08
CA ALA A 408 0.62 -2.13 6.75
C ALA A 408 1.16 -1.92 8.18
N PRO A 409 1.45 -0.66 8.59
CA PRO A 409 1.89 -0.38 9.95
C PRO A 409 0.79 -0.65 10.98
N ALA A 410 1.18 -1.13 12.16
CA ALA A 410 0.27 -1.52 13.25
C ALA A 410 -0.58 -0.35 13.80
N GLN A 411 -0.18 0.90 13.59
CA GLN A 411 -0.81 2.08 14.17
C GLN A 411 -1.72 2.80 13.15
N GLY A 412 -3.01 2.92 13.47
CA GLY A 412 -3.93 3.86 12.79
C GLY A 412 -4.29 3.54 11.32
N ALA A 413 -3.87 2.39 10.79
CA ALA A 413 -4.30 1.95 9.46
C ALA A 413 -5.79 1.59 9.47
N PHE A 414 -6.57 2.28 8.63
CA PHE A 414 -7.98 1.98 8.41
C PHE A 414 -8.10 0.66 7.64
N ASP A 415 -8.04 -0.49 8.32
CA ASP A 415 -7.97 -1.88 7.78
C ASP A 415 -8.58 -2.03 6.37
N THR A 416 -9.91 -1.89 6.25
CA THR A 416 -10.64 -2.03 4.99
C THR A 416 -10.22 -1.04 3.89
N ILE A 417 -9.80 0.18 4.24
CA ILE A 417 -9.32 1.20 3.29
C ILE A 417 -7.87 0.89 2.87
N MET A 418 -7.01 0.50 3.82
CA MET A 418 -5.62 0.15 3.53
C MET A 418 -5.55 -1.09 2.64
N ARG A 419 -6.31 -2.15 2.96
CA ARG A 419 -6.42 -3.37 2.14
C ARG A 419 -6.88 -3.08 0.71
N GLN A 420 -7.85 -2.18 0.52
CA GLN A 420 -8.27 -1.75 -0.82
C GLN A 420 -7.22 -0.90 -1.53
N ALA A 421 -6.56 0.00 -0.80
CA ALA A 421 -5.51 0.85 -1.35
C ALA A 421 -4.31 0.03 -1.81
N LEU A 422 -3.88 -0.99 -1.06
CA LEU A 422 -2.80 -1.90 -1.45
C LEU A 422 -3.14 -2.68 -2.73
N SER A 423 -4.34 -3.26 -2.84
CA SER A 423 -4.79 -3.88 -4.09
C SER A 423 -4.80 -2.90 -5.27
N ALA A 424 -5.22 -1.64 -5.05
CA ALA A 424 -5.19 -0.63 -6.09
C ALA A 424 -3.76 -0.17 -6.44
N MET A 425 -2.84 -0.09 -5.46
CA MET A 425 -1.42 0.21 -5.68
C MET A 425 -0.74 -0.84 -6.56
N LEU A 426 -1.08 -2.12 -6.39
CA LEU A 426 -0.63 -3.20 -7.28
C LEU A 426 -1.06 -3.01 -8.74
N LEU A 427 -2.09 -2.20 -9.04
CA LEU A 427 -2.45 -1.84 -10.43
C LEU A 427 -1.70 -0.60 -10.95
N ILE A 428 -1.14 0.23 -10.07
CA ILE A 428 -0.34 1.41 -10.42
C ILE A 428 1.11 1.03 -10.74
N VAL A 429 1.66 0.01 -10.08
CA VAL A 429 3.04 -0.46 -10.29
C VAL A 429 3.28 -0.81 -11.77
N GLY A 430 4.23 -0.12 -12.39
CA GLY A 430 4.58 -0.35 -13.80
C GLY A 430 3.48 0.00 -14.81
N SER A 431 2.46 0.80 -14.45
CA SER A 431 1.35 1.13 -15.35
C SER A 431 1.04 2.63 -15.44
N ARG A 432 0.30 3.02 -16.49
CA ARG A 432 -0.27 4.37 -16.68
C ARG A 432 -1.71 4.50 -16.14
N MET A 433 -2.26 3.47 -15.50
CA MET A 433 -3.65 3.45 -15.03
C MET A 433 -3.91 4.57 -14.00
N ASP A 434 -5.02 5.32 -14.15
CA ASP A 434 -5.38 6.35 -13.18
C ASP A 434 -5.72 5.76 -11.79
N LYS A 435 -5.51 6.54 -10.73
CA LYS A 435 -5.81 6.17 -9.34
C LYS A 435 -7.29 5.83 -9.11
N LYS A 436 -8.23 6.54 -9.75
CA LYS A 436 -9.67 6.25 -9.69
C LYS A 436 -9.98 4.97 -10.49
N ALA A 437 -9.41 4.85 -11.69
CA ALA A 437 -9.58 3.67 -12.54
C ALA A 437 -9.12 2.38 -11.83
N ALA A 438 -8.01 2.41 -11.11
CA ALA A 438 -7.52 1.29 -10.32
C ALA A 438 -8.52 0.81 -9.25
N PHE A 439 -9.18 1.73 -8.53
CA PHE A 439 -10.24 1.35 -7.58
C PHE A 439 -11.49 0.82 -8.30
N THR A 440 -11.91 1.44 -9.39
CA THR A 440 -13.08 1.01 -10.19
C THR A 440 -12.89 -0.41 -10.75
N SER A 441 -11.71 -0.75 -11.29
CA SER A 441 -11.38 -2.10 -11.79
C SER A 441 -11.42 -3.19 -10.71
N LEU A 442 -11.34 -2.80 -9.44
CA LEU A 442 -11.44 -3.68 -8.28
C LEU A 442 -12.82 -3.66 -7.61
N GLY A 443 -13.80 -2.95 -8.16
CA GLY A 443 -15.13 -2.80 -7.55
C GLY A 443 -15.12 -1.98 -6.25
N SER A 444 -14.15 -1.08 -6.09
CA SER A 444 -14.03 -0.19 -4.93
C SER A 444 -14.57 1.21 -5.24
N HIS A 445 -15.29 1.79 -4.29
CA HIS A 445 -15.78 3.18 -4.34
C HIS A 445 -14.78 4.21 -3.79
N LEU A 446 -13.55 3.80 -3.44
CA LEU A 446 -12.50 4.71 -3.00
C LEU A 446 -11.97 5.57 -4.16
N ASN A 447 -11.29 6.66 -3.82
CA ASN A 447 -10.82 7.66 -4.78
C ASN A 447 -9.34 8.03 -4.58
N SER A 448 -8.82 8.88 -5.46
CA SER A 448 -7.41 9.27 -5.51
C SER A 448 -6.86 9.89 -4.21
N SER A 449 -7.69 10.54 -3.38
CA SER A 449 -7.25 11.11 -2.10
C SER A 449 -7.07 10.04 -1.02
N HIS A 450 -7.90 8.98 -1.03
CA HIS A 450 -7.71 7.82 -0.17
C HIS A 450 -6.38 7.12 -0.44
N MET A 451 -6.06 6.85 -1.71
CA MET A 451 -4.77 6.25 -2.09
C MET A 451 -3.60 7.14 -1.67
N SER A 452 -3.68 8.45 -1.93
CA SER A 452 -2.61 9.41 -1.57
C SER A 452 -2.48 9.63 -0.05
N ARG A 453 -3.52 9.30 0.73
CA ARG A 453 -3.44 9.24 2.20
C ARG A 453 -2.78 7.95 2.67
N MET A 454 -3.12 6.79 2.11
CA MET A 454 -2.52 5.51 2.48
C MET A 454 -1.05 5.41 2.08
N LEU A 455 -0.67 5.94 0.90
CA LEU A 455 0.73 6.06 0.49
C LEU A 455 1.55 6.86 1.52
N ARG A 456 1.04 7.99 2.01
CA ARG A 456 1.70 8.79 3.08
C ARG A 456 1.78 8.07 4.43
N VAL A 457 0.85 7.16 4.73
CA VAL A 457 0.93 6.32 5.95
C VAL A 457 2.05 5.28 5.81
N LEU A 458 2.23 4.70 4.62
CA LEU A 458 3.32 3.77 4.32
C LEU A 458 4.67 4.50 4.30
N GLU A 459 4.76 5.68 3.68
CA GLU A 459 5.94 6.55 3.70
C GLU A 459 6.38 6.90 5.13
N LYS A 460 5.44 7.38 5.97
CA LYS A 460 5.70 7.73 7.37
C LYS A 460 6.08 6.56 8.27
N SER A 461 5.96 5.32 7.80
CA SER A 461 6.46 4.15 8.55
C SER A 461 7.98 4.05 8.55
N GLY A 462 8.69 4.76 7.67
CA GLY A 462 10.14 4.64 7.48
C GLY A 462 10.58 3.54 6.49
N HIS A 463 9.70 2.57 6.22
CA HIS A 463 10.02 1.34 5.47
C HIS A 463 9.57 1.41 4.00
N TRP A 464 9.55 2.60 3.40
CA TRP A 464 8.90 2.81 2.09
C TRP A 464 9.55 2.01 0.96
N ASP A 465 10.88 2.01 0.85
CA ASP A 465 11.59 1.30 -0.22
C ASP A 465 11.28 -0.22 -0.19
N ALA A 466 11.26 -0.83 1.00
CA ALA A 466 10.87 -2.23 1.17
C ALA A 466 9.41 -2.50 0.77
N VAL A 467 8.49 -1.57 1.09
CA VAL A 467 7.09 -1.65 0.66
C VAL A 467 6.94 -1.50 -0.87
N GLN A 468 7.72 -0.62 -1.51
CA GLN A 468 7.75 -0.51 -2.97
C GLN A 468 8.27 -1.79 -3.62
N GLU A 469 9.28 -2.43 -3.02
CA GLU A 469 9.88 -3.65 -3.53
C GLU A 469 8.90 -4.83 -3.39
N ALA A 470 8.25 -4.97 -2.23
CA ALA A 470 7.17 -5.94 -2.02
C ALA A 470 6.05 -5.81 -3.08
N LEU A 471 5.56 -4.59 -3.30
CA LEU A 471 4.52 -4.33 -4.32
C LEU A 471 5.02 -4.60 -5.75
N THR A 472 6.32 -4.42 -6.01
CA THR A 472 6.94 -4.69 -7.32
C THR A 472 7.08 -6.18 -7.58
N ARG A 473 7.62 -6.95 -6.63
CA ARG A 473 7.75 -8.42 -6.72
C ARG A 473 6.41 -9.11 -6.94
N VAL A 474 5.35 -8.69 -6.23
CA VAL A 474 3.98 -9.20 -6.46
C VAL A 474 3.48 -8.86 -7.86
N SER A 475 3.70 -7.62 -8.30
CA SER A 475 3.22 -7.17 -9.61
C SER A 475 3.87 -7.96 -10.75
N ASP A 476 5.16 -8.27 -10.63
CA ASP A 476 5.87 -9.14 -11.58
C ASP A 476 5.41 -10.60 -11.51
N TYR A 477 5.21 -11.14 -10.30
CA TYR A 477 4.67 -12.50 -10.13
C TYR A 477 3.29 -12.64 -10.80
N LEU A 478 2.37 -11.69 -10.57
CA LEU A 478 1.02 -11.73 -11.15
C LEU A 478 1.00 -11.50 -12.67
N ASP A 479 1.93 -10.70 -13.20
CA ASP A 479 2.09 -10.49 -14.64
C ASP A 479 2.58 -11.77 -15.34
N ASN A 480 3.50 -12.51 -14.72
CA ASN A 480 4.19 -13.66 -15.32
C ASN A 480 3.63 -15.04 -14.92
N THR A 481 2.73 -15.13 -13.94
CA THR A 481 2.20 -16.40 -13.41
C THR A 481 0.68 -16.40 -13.40
N ASP A 482 0.07 -17.49 -13.89
CA ASP A 482 -1.37 -17.69 -13.77
C ASP A 482 -1.76 -18.23 -12.38
N ILE A 483 -2.95 -17.83 -11.93
CA ILE A 483 -3.38 -18.04 -10.55
C ILE A 483 -4.71 -18.80 -10.51
N PRO A 484 -4.97 -19.63 -9.49
CA PRO A 484 -6.11 -20.55 -9.48
C PRO A 484 -7.46 -19.91 -9.10
N ILE A 485 -7.52 -18.60 -8.84
CA ILE A 485 -8.77 -17.87 -8.59
C ILE A 485 -8.87 -16.67 -9.52
N ALA A 486 -9.92 -16.63 -10.35
CA ALA A 486 -10.26 -15.43 -11.12
C ALA A 486 -11.04 -14.44 -10.24
N TYR A 487 -10.34 -13.63 -9.43
CA TYR A 487 -11.00 -12.71 -8.49
C TYR A 487 -12.00 -11.76 -9.14
N HIS A 488 -11.76 -11.29 -10.36
CA HIS A 488 -12.77 -10.51 -11.09
C HIS A 488 -14.08 -11.29 -11.26
N ARG A 489 -14.05 -12.60 -11.51
CA ARG A 489 -15.27 -13.43 -11.59
C ARG A 489 -15.92 -13.56 -10.21
N ARG A 490 -15.14 -13.89 -9.17
CA ARG A 490 -15.63 -13.98 -7.77
C ARG A 490 -16.38 -12.73 -7.31
N ARG A 491 -15.88 -11.54 -7.67
CA ARG A 491 -16.49 -10.24 -7.33
C ARG A 491 -17.88 -9.98 -7.92
N HIS A 492 -18.29 -10.75 -8.93
CA HIS A 492 -19.57 -10.59 -9.65
C HIS A 492 -20.48 -11.81 -9.49
N LEU A 493 -20.18 -12.73 -8.57
CA LEU A 493 -21.09 -13.83 -8.23
C LEU A 493 -22.27 -13.34 -7.38
N ASP A 494 -23.44 -13.97 -7.55
CA ASP A 494 -24.56 -13.79 -6.64
C ASP A 494 -24.35 -14.62 -5.36
N TYR A 495 -24.23 -13.93 -4.24
CA TYR A 495 -24.04 -14.52 -2.92
C TYR A 495 -25.34 -14.62 -2.08
N HIS A 496 -26.51 -14.26 -2.61
CA HIS A 496 -27.77 -14.27 -1.86
C HIS A 496 -28.15 -15.67 -1.35
N GLN A 497 -27.83 -16.73 -2.10
CA GLN A 497 -28.09 -18.12 -1.73
C GLN A 497 -26.98 -18.78 -0.88
N LEU A 498 -25.95 -18.03 -0.46
CA LEU A 498 -24.87 -18.57 0.37
C LEU A 498 -25.34 -18.77 1.82
N LEU A 499 -25.21 -20.00 2.32
CA LEU A 499 -25.60 -20.41 3.68
C LEU A 499 -27.03 -19.96 4.05
N PRO A 500 -28.10 -20.61 3.53
CA PRO A 500 -29.48 -20.36 3.96
C PRO A 500 -29.66 -20.58 5.46
N ASP A 501 -30.64 -19.91 6.07
CA ASP A 501 -30.87 -19.97 7.53
C ASP A 501 -31.13 -21.41 8.01
N GLU A 502 -31.84 -22.24 7.24
CA GLU A 502 -32.08 -23.66 7.56
C GLU A 502 -30.77 -24.47 7.61
N GLN A 503 -29.87 -24.25 6.64
CA GLN A 503 -28.57 -24.90 6.59
C GLN A 503 -27.70 -24.47 7.78
N TRP A 504 -27.74 -23.19 8.17
CA TRP A 504 -27.08 -22.70 9.39
C TRP A 504 -27.58 -23.39 10.66
N HIS A 505 -28.91 -23.55 10.81
CA HIS A 505 -29.47 -24.27 11.95
C HIS A 505 -29.05 -25.74 11.95
N SER A 506 -28.96 -26.39 10.78
CA SER A 506 -28.48 -27.76 10.66
C SER A 506 -27.02 -27.91 11.10
N ILE A 507 -26.12 -27.06 10.60
CA ILE A 507 -24.70 -27.04 10.99
C ILE A 507 -24.55 -26.81 12.50
N CYS A 508 -25.35 -25.90 13.07
CA CYS A 508 -25.34 -25.63 14.51
C CYS A 508 -25.77 -26.83 15.37
N ARG A 509 -26.74 -27.64 14.91
CA ARG A 509 -27.10 -28.92 15.56
C ARG A 509 -25.93 -29.91 15.50
N THR A 510 -25.39 -30.14 14.30
CA THR A 510 -24.31 -31.13 14.07
C THR A 510 -22.99 -30.78 14.77
N VAL A 511 -22.55 -29.52 14.73
CA VAL A 511 -21.28 -29.09 15.34
C VAL A 511 -21.37 -28.89 16.86
N GLY A 512 -22.60 -28.81 17.41
CA GLY A 512 -22.84 -28.62 18.84
C GLY A 512 -22.78 -27.16 19.30
N ILE A 513 -23.12 -26.20 18.42
CA ILE A 513 -23.05 -24.76 18.68
C ILE A 513 -24.46 -24.16 18.73
N SER A 514 -24.69 -23.19 19.63
CA SER A 514 -25.96 -22.48 19.68
C SER A 514 -26.11 -21.54 18.47
N ALA A 515 -27.10 -21.82 17.62
CA ALA A 515 -27.41 -21.01 16.43
C ALA A 515 -27.65 -19.52 16.74
N GLY A 516 -28.14 -19.21 17.95
CA GLY A 516 -28.48 -17.86 18.40
C GLY A 516 -29.70 -17.29 17.66
N LYS A 517 -29.91 -15.97 17.76
CA LYS A 517 -30.90 -15.25 16.94
C LYS A 517 -30.37 -15.11 15.50
N GLN A 518 -31.24 -14.91 14.51
CA GLN A 518 -30.93 -14.73 13.07
C GLN A 518 -29.71 -13.83 12.77
N ARG A 519 -29.43 -12.84 13.63
CA ARG A 519 -28.21 -12.01 13.58
C ARG A 519 -26.90 -12.81 13.47
N ARG A 520 -26.80 -14.03 14.05
CA ARG A 520 -25.61 -14.89 13.93
C ARG A 520 -25.44 -15.47 12.52
N ALA A 521 -26.51 -15.98 11.91
CA ALA A 521 -26.47 -16.48 10.53
C ALA A 521 -25.96 -15.41 9.56
N GLY A 522 -26.48 -14.18 9.68
CA GLY A 522 -26.02 -13.03 8.89
C GLY A 522 -24.54 -12.66 9.08
N ILE A 523 -23.99 -12.84 10.28
CA ILE A 523 -22.55 -12.64 10.54
C ILE A 523 -21.73 -13.71 9.81
N VAL A 524 -22.08 -14.99 9.95
CA VAL A 524 -21.32 -16.08 9.30
C VAL A 524 -21.41 -15.99 7.79
N ARG A 525 -22.60 -15.69 7.25
CA ARG A 525 -22.79 -15.39 5.83
C ARG A 525 -21.88 -14.25 5.36
N ALA A 526 -21.83 -13.12 6.09
CA ALA A 526 -20.95 -12.00 5.75
C ALA A 526 -19.45 -12.34 5.82
N VAL A 527 -19.01 -13.22 6.72
CA VAL A 527 -17.63 -13.75 6.76
C VAL A 527 -17.36 -14.62 5.54
N LEU A 528 -18.26 -15.54 5.20
CA LEU A 528 -18.09 -16.42 4.04
C LEU A 528 -18.08 -15.64 2.71
N VAL A 529 -18.94 -14.63 2.55
CA VAL A 529 -18.92 -13.75 1.38
C VAL A 529 -17.56 -13.05 1.26
N GLU A 530 -17.07 -12.38 2.32
CA GLU A 530 -15.75 -11.73 2.26
C GLU A 530 -14.62 -12.72 1.99
N ARG A 531 -14.68 -13.94 2.56
CA ARG A 531 -13.67 -14.99 2.31
C ARG A 531 -13.65 -15.46 0.85
N LEU A 532 -14.82 -15.60 0.22
CA LEU A 532 -14.95 -16.14 -1.14
C LEU A 532 -14.82 -15.09 -2.24
N SER A 533 -15.29 -13.86 -2.01
CA SER A 533 -15.24 -12.76 -2.99
C SER A 533 -14.01 -11.87 -2.84
N ALA A 534 -13.41 -11.87 -1.64
CA ALA A 534 -12.39 -10.91 -1.21
C ALA A 534 -12.85 -9.44 -1.37
N GLN A 535 -14.15 -9.17 -1.20
CA GLN A 535 -14.75 -7.84 -1.17
C GLN A 535 -15.07 -7.38 0.26
N PRO A 536 -15.05 -6.06 0.53
CA PRO A 536 -15.57 -5.54 1.78
C PRO A 536 -17.07 -5.84 1.92
N THR A 537 -17.50 -6.18 3.13
CA THR A 537 -18.93 -6.34 3.45
C THR A 537 -19.72 -5.07 3.05
N PRO A 538 -20.76 -5.17 2.20
CA PRO A 538 -21.47 -4.00 1.69
C PRO A 538 -22.04 -3.09 2.79
N ASN A 539 -22.10 -1.78 2.54
CA ASN A 539 -22.69 -0.82 3.48
C ASN A 539 -24.17 -1.05 3.76
N THR A 540 -24.89 -1.70 2.84
CA THR A 540 -26.27 -2.18 3.01
C THR A 540 -26.41 -3.26 4.08
N THR A 541 -25.32 -3.95 4.44
CA THR A 541 -25.32 -4.93 5.52
C THR A 541 -25.53 -4.22 6.87
N PRO A 542 -26.46 -4.68 7.73
CA PRO A 542 -26.75 -4.05 9.02
C PRO A 542 -25.48 -3.80 9.83
N ARG A 543 -25.33 -2.59 10.37
CA ARG A 543 -24.15 -2.20 11.15
C ARG A 543 -23.84 -3.19 12.29
N THR A 544 -24.88 -3.71 12.95
CA THR A 544 -24.73 -4.72 14.00
C THR A 544 -24.02 -5.98 13.53
N VAL A 545 -24.26 -6.44 12.30
CA VAL A 545 -23.58 -7.57 11.67
C VAL A 545 -22.12 -7.21 11.36
N ARG A 546 -21.86 -6.03 10.78
CA ARG A 546 -20.51 -5.53 10.48
C ARG A 546 -19.64 -5.42 11.74
N ASP A 547 -20.16 -4.79 12.79
CA ASP A 547 -19.47 -4.58 14.08
C ASP A 547 -19.19 -5.91 14.81
N HIS A 548 -20.07 -6.92 14.67
CA HIS A 548 -19.90 -8.23 15.32
C HIS A 548 -19.10 -9.24 14.49
N LYS A 549 -18.93 -9.02 13.18
CA LYS A 549 -18.08 -9.85 12.29
C LYS A 549 -16.65 -9.98 12.83
N VAL A 550 -16.11 -8.89 13.37
CA VAL A 550 -14.78 -8.81 14.00
C VAL A 550 -14.61 -9.80 15.16
N LYS A 551 -15.71 -10.20 15.81
CA LYS A 551 -15.73 -11.16 16.94
C LYS A 551 -15.88 -12.62 16.48
N PHE A 552 -16.15 -12.90 15.21
CA PHE A 552 -16.34 -14.27 14.70
C PHE A 552 -15.16 -15.21 14.99
N PRO A 553 -13.89 -14.85 14.73
CA PRO A 553 -12.76 -15.76 14.93
C PRO A 553 -12.58 -16.24 16.38
N VAL A 554 -13.08 -15.50 17.36
CA VAL A 554 -12.99 -15.86 18.79
C VAL A 554 -13.80 -17.09 19.14
N TRP A 555 -15.00 -17.24 18.55
CA TRP A 555 -15.90 -18.37 18.82
C TRP A 555 -15.99 -19.37 17.67
N HIS A 556 -15.21 -19.15 16.61
CA HIS A 556 -14.92 -20.13 15.57
C HIS A 556 -14.21 -21.36 16.16
N THR A 557 -14.48 -22.54 15.61
CA THR A 557 -13.95 -23.84 16.06
C THR A 557 -13.60 -24.70 14.84
N PRO A 558 -12.70 -25.70 14.94
CA PRO A 558 -12.29 -26.52 13.79
C PRO A 558 -13.48 -27.20 13.08
N ALA A 559 -14.35 -27.88 13.82
CA ALA A 559 -15.55 -28.52 13.27
C ALA A 559 -16.58 -27.53 12.69
N LEU A 560 -16.58 -26.26 13.12
CA LEU A 560 -17.36 -25.22 12.45
C LEU A 560 -16.69 -24.77 11.15
N ALA A 561 -15.37 -24.69 11.11
CA ALA A 561 -14.62 -24.32 9.91
C ALA A 561 -14.79 -25.35 8.81
N GLU A 562 -14.65 -26.64 9.11
CA GLU A 562 -14.89 -27.75 8.17
C GLU A 562 -16.30 -27.67 7.56
N ALA A 563 -17.34 -27.61 8.40
CA ALA A 563 -18.71 -27.51 7.93
C ALA A 563 -19.01 -26.24 7.10
N LEU A 564 -18.31 -25.13 7.38
CA LEU A 564 -18.44 -23.90 6.58
C LEU A 564 -17.62 -23.95 5.28
N ASP A 565 -16.51 -24.69 5.25
CA ASP A 565 -15.71 -24.96 4.05
C ASP A 565 -16.47 -25.88 3.09
N ASP A 566 -17.24 -26.85 3.61
CA ASP A 566 -18.16 -27.68 2.82
C ASP A 566 -19.27 -26.85 2.18
N VAL A 567 -19.92 -25.94 2.93
CA VAL A 567 -20.91 -25.00 2.37
C VAL A 567 -20.28 -24.11 1.29
N ALA A 568 -19.08 -23.59 1.56
CA ALA A 568 -18.35 -22.75 0.62
C ALA A 568 -17.99 -23.52 -0.66
N ARG A 569 -17.59 -24.79 -0.54
CA ARG A 569 -17.27 -25.67 -1.68
C ARG A 569 -18.53 -25.99 -2.49
N ALA A 570 -19.60 -26.41 -1.84
CA ALA A 570 -20.88 -26.70 -2.49
C ALA A 570 -21.42 -25.47 -3.24
N PHE A 571 -21.27 -24.27 -2.66
CA PHE A 571 -21.61 -23.01 -3.34
C PHE A 571 -20.77 -22.79 -4.60
N LEU A 572 -19.43 -22.89 -4.53
CA LEU A 572 -18.58 -22.72 -5.72
C LEU A 572 -18.86 -23.78 -6.80
N ASN A 573 -19.16 -25.03 -6.41
CA ASN A 573 -19.54 -26.09 -7.33
C ASN A 573 -20.82 -25.74 -8.11
N ARG A 574 -21.84 -25.19 -7.44
CA ARG A 574 -23.08 -24.71 -8.09
C ARG A 574 -22.85 -23.55 -9.07
N HIS A 575 -21.80 -22.76 -8.88
CA HIS A 575 -21.38 -21.71 -9.82
C HIS A 575 -20.31 -22.16 -10.82
N HIS A 576 -20.11 -23.47 -11.00
CA HIS A 576 -19.13 -24.08 -11.92
C HIS A 576 -17.65 -23.73 -11.64
N LEU A 577 -17.29 -23.45 -10.38
CA LEU A 577 -15.94 -23.10 -9.93
C LEU A 577 -15.28 -24.17 -9.05
N ALA A 578 -15.62 -25.45 -9.26
CA ALA A 578 -15.13 -26.58 -8.45
C ALA A 578 -13.60 -26.73 -8.44
N HIS A 579 -12.94 -26.31 -9.52
CA HIS A 579 -11.47 -26.32 -9.67
C HIS A 579 -10.77 -25.17 -8.92
N GLU A 580 -11.49 -24.11 -8.53
CA GLU A 580 -10.89 -23.00 -7.78
C GLU A 580 -10.82 -23.33 -6.27
N PRO A 581 -9.74 -23.00 -5.56
CA PRO A 581 -9.71 -23.09 -4.09
C PRO A 581 -10.65 -22.05 -3.45
N LEU A 582 -11.05 -22.26 -2.18
CA LEU A 582 -11.90 -21.29 -1.47
C LEU A 582 -11.22 -19.92 -1.39
N THR A 583 -9.93 -19.95 -1.03
CA THR A 583 -9.03 -18.80 -0.85
C THR A 583 -7.67 -19.12 -1.48
N TRP A 584 -7.00 -18.09 -1.98
CA TRP A 584 -5.63 -18.15 -2.49
C TRP A 584 -4.90 -16.85 -2.10
N GLN A 585 -3.56 -16.85 -2.14
CA GLN A 585 -2.71 -15.67 -2.06
C GLN A 585 -1.37 -15.97 -2.74
N PRO A 586 -0.64 -14.96 -3.27
CA PRO A 586 0.70 -15.20 -3.81
C PRO A 586 1.67 -15.67 -2.70
N PRO A 587 2.72 -16.44 -3.06
CA PRO A 587 3.66 -16.98 -2.09
C PRO A 587 4.27 -15.89 -1.20
N THR A 588 4.21 -16.04 0.12
CA THR A 588 4.75 -15.04 1.05
C THR A 588 6.27 -14.91 0.97
N THR A 589 6.97 -15.90 0.39
CA THR A 589 8.42 -15.88 0.14
C THR A 589 8.88 -14.73 -0.77
N LEU A 590 7.98 -14.13 -1.56
CA LEU A 590 8.27 -12.91 -2.29
C LEU A 590 8.58 -11.70 -1.37
N LEU A 591 8.20 -11.77 -0.08
CA LEU A 591 8.53 -10.78 0.95
C LEU A 591 9.87 -11.05 1.64
N ASP A 592 10.53 -12.17 1.37
CA ASP A 592 11.74 -12.56 2.10
C ASP A 592 12.87 -11.53 1.88
N GLY A 593 13.60 -11.25 2.96
CA GLY A 593 14.66 -10.24 2.99
C GLY A 593 14.20 -8.78 2.93
N LEU A 594 12.90 -8.49 3.11
CA LEU A 594 12.37 -7.13 3.18
C LEU A 594 12.07 -6.70 4.62
N ASP A 595 12.56 -5.52 4.99
CA ASP A 595 12.27 -4.87 6.26
C ASP A 595 10.93 -4.12 6.19
N LEU A 596 9.86 -4.72 6.71
CA LEU A 596 8.48 -4.27 6.50
C LEU A 596 7.82 -3.84 7.83
N PRO A 597 6.93 -2.82 7.82
CA PRO A 597 6.48 -2.15 9.04
C PRO A 597 5.37 -2.87 9.81
N GLY A 598 4.91 -4.04 9.33
CA GLY A 598 3.83 -4.82 9.91
C GLY A 598 4.29 -6.20 10.41
N CYS A 599 3.55 -6.76 11.36
CA CYS A 599 3.94 -8.01 12.02
C CYS A 599 3.81 -9.23 11.09
N ASP A 600 4.82 -10.11 11.12
CA ASP A 600 4.75 -11.42 10.49
C ASP A 600 3.82 -12.38 11.28
N PRO A 601 2.76 -12.96 10.70
CA PRO A 601 1.89 -13.89 11.42
C PRO A 601 2.53 -15.22 11.82
N HIS A 602 3.65 -15.64 11.23
CA HIS A 602 4.33 -16.91 11.54
C HIS A 602 5.20 -16.85 12.80
N THR A 603 5.50 -15.67 13.34
CA THR A 603 6.26 -15.54 14.60
C THR A 603 5.40 -15.76 15.84
N VAL A 604 4.07 -15.79 15.69
CA VAL A 604 3.12 -15.92 16.80
C VAL A 604 2.92 -17.39 17.18
N ASP A 605 3.18 -17.74 18.44
CA ASP A 605 2.86 -19.06 18.99
C ASP A 605 1.33 -19.31 18.97
N LEU A 606 0.93 -20.21 18.08
CA LEU A 606 -0.46 -20.62 17.87
C LEU A 606 -1.05 -21.36 19.08
N ALA A 607 -0.26 -22.19 19.77
CA ALA A 607 -0.70 -22.93 20.94
C ALA A 607 -0.97 -21.96 22.11
N ARG A 608 -0.07 -20.98 22.32
CA ARG A 608 -0.29 -19.92 23.30
C ARG A 608 -1.47 -19.02 22.95
N LEU A 609 -1.67 -18.70 21.67
CA LEU A 609 -2.85 -17.97 21.20
C LEU A 609 -4.15 -18.71 21.53
N HIS A 610 -4.22 -20.03 21.25
CA HIS A 610 -5.39 -20.85 21.57
C HIS A 610 -5.69 -20.87 23.08
N GLN A 611 -4.68 -20.98 23.94
CA GLN A 611 -4.83 -20.88 25.39
C GLN A 611 -5.42 -19.54 25.83
N LEU A 612 -4.90 -18.42 25.32
CA LEU A 612 -5.35 -17.06 25.69
C LEU A 612 -6.79 -16.77 25.26
N ILE A 613 -7.21 -17.33 24.12
CA ILE A 613 -8.57 -17.17 23.56
C ILE A 613 -9.59 -18.10 24.24
N ARG A 614 -9.17 -19.24 24.79
CA ARG A 614 -10.02 -20.17 25.55
C ARG A 614 -10.02 -19.93 27.07
N GLY A 615 -9.06 -19.15 27.57
CA GLY A 615 -8.99 -18.68 28.96
C GLY A 615 -10.03 -17.62 29.35
N PRO A 616 -9.90 -17.00 30.54
CA PRO A 616 -10.95 -16.13 31.10
C PRO A 616 -11.16 -14.80 30.37
N SER A 617 -10.15 -14.29 29.65
CA SER A 617 -10.20 -12.96 29.00
C SER A 617 -10.89 -12.91 27.63
N GLN A 618 -10.93 -14.04 26.90
CA GLN A 618 -11.65 -14.24 25.61
C GLN A 618 -11.62 -13.05 24.61
N SER A 619 -10.51 -12.31 24.52
CA SER A 619 -10.42 -11.05 23.78
C SER A 619 -9.22 -11.05 22.83
N PRO A 620 -9.41 -10.83 21.52
CA PRO A 620 -8.32 -10.68 20.55
C PRO A 620 -7.32 -9.59 20.95
N THR A 621 -7.78 -8.47 21.52
CA THR A 621 -6.91 -7.36 21.91
C THR A 621 -6.04 -7.73 23.11
N ALA A 622 -6.59 -8.45 24.09
CA ALA A 622 -5.82 -8.91 25.24
C ALA A 622 -4.87 -10.07 24.88
N ALA A 623 -5.22 -10.89 23.89
CA ALA A 623 -4.32 -11.90 23.34
C ALA A 623 -3.18 -11.26 22.55
N ALA A 624 -3.48 -10.28 21.70
CA ALA A 624 -2.51 -9.53 20.90
C ALA A 624 -1.46 -8.82 21.77
N GLN A 625 -1.89 -8.11 22.83
CA GLN A 625 -0.99 -7.45 23.79
C GLN A 625 -0.09 -8.44 24.55
N LYS A 626 -0.54 -9.69 24.76
CA LYS A 626 0.25 -10.75 25.44
C LYS A 626 1.17 -11.54 24.50
N LEU A 627 1.02 -11.36 23.20
CA LEU A 627 1.78 -12.03 22.14
C LEU A 627 2.62 -11.03 21.31
N ASP A 628 2.76 -9.80 21.83
CA ASP A 628 3.42 -8.65 21.19
C ASP A 628 3.09 -8.49 19.70
N THR A 629 1.78 -8.49 19.40
CA THR A 629 1.27 -8.46 18.03
C THR A 629 -0.01 -7.63 17.92
N THR A 630 -0.62 -7.58 16.73
CA THR A 630 -1.85 -6.82 16.50
C THR A 630 -3.12 -7.67 16.65
N PRO A 631 -4.26 -7.08 17.06
CA PRO A 631 -5.56 -7.76 17.08
C PRO A 631 -5.96 -8.33 15.70
N GLU A 632 -5.46 -7.73 14.62
CA GLU A 632 -5.69 -8.12 13.23
C GLU A 632 -4.92 -9.40 12.87
N VAL A 633 -3.65 -9.53 13.27
CA VAL A 633 -2.89 -10.80 13.17
C VAL A 633 -3.58 -11.90 13.96
N VAL A 634 -4.00 -11.63 15.19
CA VAL A 634 -4.74 -12.61 16.02
C VAL A 634 -6.02 -13.08 15.34
N ARG A 635 -6.81 -12.17 14.75
CA ARG A 635 -8.05 -12.53 14.02
C ARG A 635 -7.76 -13.33 12.76
N TYR A 636 -6.69 -13.04 12.04
CA TYR A 636 -6.25 -13.79 10.87
C TYR A 636 -5.82 -15.22 11.23
N LEU A 637 -4.98 -15.37 12.25
CA LEU A 637 -4.54 -16.69 12.73
C LEU A 637 -5.71 -17.54 13.24
N LEU A 638 -6.66 -16.97 13.96
CA LEU A 638 -7.88 -17.67 14.40
C LEU A 638 -8.86 -18.01 13.24
N ALA A 639 -8.76 -17.31 12.11
CA ALA A 639 -9.55 -17.61 10.91
C ALA A 639 -8.95 -18.80 10.13
N LEU A 640 -7.60 -18.91 10.08
CA LEU A 640 -6.89 -20.04 9.48
C LEU A 640 -6.82 -21.28 10.39
N HIS A 641 -6.61 -21.06 11.67
CA HIS A 641 -6.35 -22.09 12.68
C HIS A 641 -7.27 -21.87 13.89
N PRO A 642 -8.55 -22.27 13.78
CA PRO A 642 -9.56 -21.99 14.80
C PRO A 642 -9.23 -22.71 16.11
N ALA A 643 -9.31 -22.01 17.24
CA ALA A 643 -8.97 -22.61 18.53
C ALA A 643 -9.93 -23.77 18.87
N PRO A 644 -9.44 -24.96 19.27
CA PRO A 644 -10.27 -26.09 19.70
C PRO A 644 -11.24 -25.72 20.84
N THR A 645 -12.34 -26.46 20.98
CA THR A 645 -13.26 -26.26 22.10
C THR A 645 -12.83 -27.12 23.27
N THR A 646 -12.64 -26.53 24.46
CA THR A 646 -12.45 -27.28 25.70
C THR A 646 -13.75 -28.04 26.04
N GLN A 647 -13.68 -29.37 26.04
CA GLN A 647 -14.85 -30.25 26.08
C GLN A 647 -15.68 -30.15 27.38
N ARG A 648 -15.05 -29.77 28.50
CA ARG A 648 -15.69 -29.64 29.82
C ARG A 648 -15.47 -28.22 30.37
N ALA A 649 -16.56 -27.54 30.72
CA ALA A 649 -16.51 -26.36 31.58
C ALA A 649 -16.72 -26.79 33.04
N ALA A 650 -16.24 -25.99 33.99
CA ALA A 650 -16.40 -26.23 35.43
C ALA A 650 -17.88 -26.23 35.92
N HIS A 651 -18.84 -25.96 35.03
CA HIS A 651 -20.28 -25.90 35.31
C HIS A 651 -21.10 -26.83 34.38
N GLY A 652 -20.47 -27.88 33.82
CA GLY A 652 -21.13 -28.90 33.00
C GLY A 652 -21.05 -28.68 31.49
N TRP A 653 -21.82 -29.48 30.74
CA TRP A 653 -21.89 -29.42 29.28
C TRP A 653 -22.58 -28.15 28.78
N ARG A 654 -22.07 -27.56 27.69
CA ARG A 654 -22.82 -26.50 26.97
C ARG A 654 -24.05 -27.10 26.27
N PRO A 655 -25.16 -26.34 26.09
CA PRO A 655 -26.46 -26.91 25.68
C PRO A 655 -26.45 -27.79 24.43
N ASN A 656 -25.68 -27.44 23.40
CA ASN A 656 -25.58 -28.21 22.16
C ASN A 656 -24.35 -29.14 22.13
N ALA A 657 -23.37 -28.96 23.03
CA ALA A 657 -22.23 -29.86 23.16
C ALA A 657 -22.67 -31.21 23.77
N ALA A 658 -23.61 -31.19 24.71
CA ALA A 658 -24.23 -32.40 25.25
C ALA A 658 -24.90 -33.26 24.17
N LEU A 659 -25.60 -32.64 23.21
CA LEU A 659 -26.28 -33.35 22.12
C LEU A 659 -25.28 -34.00 21.15
N ARG A 660 -24.20 -33.30 20.80
CA ARG A 660 -23.16 -33.87 19.94
C ARG A 660 -22.43 -35.02 20.62
N TYR A 661 -22.06 -34.86 21.90
CA TYR A 661 -21.49 -35.94 22.70
C TYR A 661 -22.45 -37.13 22.84
N ALA A 662 -23.74 -36.90 23.04
CA ALA A 662 -24.75 -37.96 23.08
C ALA A 662 -24.86 -38.70 21.73
N ARG A 663 -24.74 -38.00 20.60
CA ARG A 663 -24.70 -38.59 19.24
C ARG A 663 -23.44 -39.43 19.01
N GLU A 664 -22.29 -38.98 19.48
CA GLU A 664 -21.01 -39.71 19.44
C GLU A 664 -21.04 -40.96 20.36
N ALA A 665 -21.64 -40.86 21.54
CA ALA A 665 -21.69 -41.93 22.55
C ALA A 665 -22.85 -42.92 22.38
N LEU A 666 -23.92 -42.55 21.66
CA LEU A 666 -25.09 -43.39 21.37
C LEU A 666 -25.44 -43.33 19.87
N PRO A 667 -24.86 -44.22 19.05
CA PRO A 667 -25.32 -44.51 17.70
C PRO A 667 -26.82 -44.89 17.66
N PRO A 668 -27.50 -44.77 16.49
CA PRO A 668 -28.92 -45.07 16.35
C PRO A 668 -29.32 -46.45 16.85
N ASP A 669 -28.55 -47.48 16.46
CA ASP A 669 -28.80 -48.87 16.85
C ASP A 669 -28.58 -49.11 18.36
N ASP A 670 -27.62 -48.41 18.98
CA ASP A 670 -27.36 -48.50 20.41
C ASP A 670 -28.46 -47.81 21.22
N LEU A 671 -28.91 -46.62 20.80
CA LEU A 671 -30.04 -45.93 21.45
C LEU A 671 -31.33 -46.75 21.29
N ALA A 672 -31.60 -47.28 20.10
CA ALA A 672 -32.74 -48.16 19.85
C ALA A 672 -32.65 -49.46 20.66
N ARG A 673 -31.47 -50.09 20.78
CA ARG A 673 -31.28 -51.28 21.62
C ARG A 673 -31.43 -50.98 23.10
N LEU A 674 -30.92 -49.85 23.60
CA LEU A 674 -31.05 -49.46 25.01
C LEU A 674 -32.50 -49.11 25.37
N TYR A 675 -33.20 -48.39 24.50
CA TYR A 675 -34.54 -47.90 24.75
C TYR A 675 -35.65 -48.93 24.43
N THR A 676 -35.55 -49.63 23.31
CA THR A 676 -36.61 -50.55 22.83
C THR A 676 -36.38 -51.98 23.32
N VAL A 677 -35.17 -52.52 23.14
CA VAL A 677 -34.85 -53.91 23.50
C VAL A 677 -34.58 -54.07 25.00
N ARG A 678 -33.68 -53.25 25.57
CA ARG A 678 -33.31 -53.30 27.00
C ARG A 678 -34.25 -52.47 27.90
N GLN A 679 -35.33 -51.91 27.35
CA GLN A 679 -36.42 -51.22 28.04
C GLN A 679 -36.03 -50.04 28.97
N ARG A 680 -34.77 -49.55 28.96
CA ARG A 680 -34.30 -48.46 29.85
C ARG A 680 -35.03 -47.15 29.58
N THR A 681 -35.21 -46.31 30.60
CA THR A 681 -35.84 -44.99 30.42
C THR A 681 -34.86 -43.99 29.81
N LEU A 682 -35.38 -42.93 29.15
CA LEU A 682 -34.54 -41.86 28.58
C LEU A 682 -33.66 -41.18 29.66
N GLN A 683 -34.11 -41.17 30.92
CA GLN A 683 -33.35 -40.66 32.04
C GLN A 683 -32.21 -41.60 32.44
N GLN A 684 -32.48 -42.91 32.59
CA GLN A 684 -31.42 -43.91 32.85
C GLN A 684 -30.36 -43.95 31.74
N ILE A 685 -30.76 -43.75 30.49
CA ILE A 685 -29.85 -43.67 29.33
C ILE A 685 -29.01 -42.37 29.41
N GLY A 686 -29.62 -41.24 29.77
CA GLY A 686 -28.92 -39.98 29.97
C GLY A 686 -27.91 -40.04 31.13
N ASP A 687 -28.34 -40.55 32.28
CA ASP A 687 -27.51 -40.70 33.47
C ASP A 687 -26.32 -41.65 33.21
N GLN A 688 -26.52 -42.71 32.43
CA GLN A 688 -25.46 -43.66 32.04
C GLN A 688 -24.32 -43.01 31.23
N ILE A 689 -24.62 -42.02 30.39
CA ILE A 689 -23.61 -41.31 29.59
C ILE A 689 -23.24 -39.92 30.15
N GLY A 690 -23.95 -39.43 31.15
CA GLY A 690 -23.71 -38.11 31.76
C GLY A 690 -24.31 -36.92 30.98
N VAL A 691 -25.48 -37.09 30.35
CA VAL A 691 -26.29 -36.01 29.74
C VAL A 691 -27.72 -36.02 30.26
N SER A 692 -28.46 -34.91 30.14
CA SER A 692 -29.84 -34.87 30.64
C SER A 692 -30.81 -35.67 29.77
N ALA A 693 -31.88 -36.21 30.38
CA ALA A 693 -32.92 -36.95 29.68
C ALA A 693 -33.50 -36.23 28.45
N ARG A 694 -33.60 -34.88 28.51
CA ARG A 694 -34.07 -34.03 27.40
C ARG A 694 -33.14 -34.01 26.19
N VAL A 695 -31.84 -34.21 26.39
CA VAL A 695 -30.88 -34.39 25.29
C VAL A 695 -31.13 -35.73 24.59
N ILE A 696 -31.39 -36.79 25.36
CA ILE A 696 -31.75 -38.11 24.80
C ILE A 696 -33.11 -38.08 24.09
N THR A 697 -34.09 -37.32 24.59
CA THR A 697 -35.37 -37.09 23.88
C THR A 697 -35.13 -36.49 22.50
N ASN A 698 -34.40 -35.38 22.42
CA ASN A 698 -34.09 -34.74 21.14
C ASN A 698 -33.32 -35.67 20.18
N LEU A 699 -32.45 -36.53 20.71
CA LEU A 699 -31.67 -37.49 19.92
C LEU A 699 -32.54 -38.66 19.40
N ALA A 700 -33.49 -39.13 20.21
CA ALA A 700 -34.47 -40.14 19.79
C ALA A 700 -35.41 -39.60 18.71
N ASP A 701 -35.87 -38.34 18.85
CA ASP A 701 -36.65 -37.65 17.81
C ASP A 701 -35.83 -37.50 16.51
N GLU A 702 -34.53 -37.17 16.59
CA GLU A 702 -33.63 -37.04 15.44
C GLU A 702 -33.36 -38.39 14.73
N TYR A 703 -33.27 -39.49 15.47
CA TYR A 703 -33.12 -40.84 14.92
C TYR A 703 -34.45 -41.50 14.50
N GLY A 704 -35.59 -40.81 14.65
CA GLY A 704 -36.91 -41.37 14.35
C GLY A 704 -37.33 -42.54 15.25
N ILE A 705 -36.76 -42.66 16.44
CA ILE A 705 -37.06 -43.73 17.39
C ILE A 705 -38.41 -43.41 18.08
N PRO A 706 -39.47 -44.21 17.85
CA PRO A 706 -40.78 -43.91 18.42
C PRO A 706 -40.75 -44.03 19.94
N LEU A 707 -40.89 -42.90 20.63
CA LEU A 707 -40.94 -42.87 22.08
C LEU A 707 -42.17 -43.65 22.59
N ARG A 708 -41.94 -44.54 23.56
CA ARG A 708 -43.01 -45.24 24.29
C ARG A 708 -43.97 -44.19 24.82
N ARG A 709 -45.26 -44.31 24.44
CA ARG A 709 -46.34 -43.43 24.93
C ARG A 709 -46.24 -43.35 26.46
N PRO A 710 -46.54 -42.18 27.09
CA PRO A 710 -46.64 -42.10 28.54
C PRO A 710 -47.53 -43.24 29.02
N ARG A 711 -47.07 -44.01 30.02
CA ARG A 711 -47.90 -45.04 30.66
C ARG A 711 -49.24 -44.41 31.03
N GLU A 712 -50.33 -45.14 30.80
CA GLU A 712 -51.63 -44.73 31.30
C GLU A 712 -51.52 -44.36 32.78
N PRO A 713 -52.18 -43.28 33.24
CA PRO A 713 -51.90 -42.67 34.55
C PRO A 713 -52.48 -43.48 35.72
N GLY A 714 -51.93 -44.68 35.95
CA GLY A 714 -52.35 -45.67 36.94
C GLY A 714 -51.21 -46.11 37.84
N HIS A 715 -50.95 -45.32 38.89
CA HIS A 715 -50.66 -45.76 40.27
C HIS A 715 -50.43 -44.49 41.12
N ASN A 716 -51.28 -44.29 42.13
CA ASN A 716 -51.36 -43.15 43.07
C ASN A 716 -52.31 -41.99 42.68
N ARG A 717 -53.56 -42.27 42.27
CA ARG A 717 -54.58 -41.22 42.11
C ARG A 717 -55.98 -41.49 42.69
N THR A 718 -56.14 -42.59 43.41
CA THR A 718 -57.40 -43.01 44.06
C THR A 718 -57.30 -42.97 45.58
N VAL A 719 -57.12 -41.77 46.13
CA VAL A 719 -57.80 -41.42 47.39
C VAL A 719 -59.10 -40.75 46.96
N HIS A 720 -60.24 -41.37 47.27
CA HIS A 720 -61.54 -40.75 47.08
C HIS A 720 -61.76 -39.76 48.22
N ILE A 721 -61.75 -38.46 47.90
CA ILE A 721 -62.00 -37.40 48.88
C ILE A 721 -63.43 -36.94 48.68
N ASP A 722 -64.25 -37.10 49.70
CA ASP A 722 -65.64 -36.61 49.68
C ASP A 722 -65.66 -35.08 49.53
N ARG A 723 -66.55 -34.60 48.66
CA ARG A 723 -66.74 -33.17 48.39
C ARG A 723 -67.26 -32.43 49.62
N GLU A 724 -68.21 -33.02 50.36
CA GLU A 724 -68.82 -32.36 51.52
C GLU A 724 -67.80 -32.26 52.66
N TRP A 725 -67.07 -33.34 52.93
CA TRP A 725 -65.94 -33.34 53.87
C TRP A 725 -64.87 -32.31 53.46
N LEU A 726 -64.47 -32.27 52.19
CA LEU A 726 -63.45 -31.32 51.73
C LEU A 726 -63.94 -29.87 51.87
N GLN A 727 -65.22 -29.62 51.61
CA GLN A 727 -65.84 -28.30 51.76
C GLN A 727 -65.96 -27.88 53.23
N GLU A 728 -66.34 -28.81 54.13
CA GLU A 728 -66.35 -28.59 55.57
C GLU A 728 -64.93 -28.30 56.10
N GLN A 729 -63.95 -29.15 55.80
CA GLN A 729 -62.60 -29.01 56.35
C GLN A 729 -61.85 -27.77 55.80
N TYR A 730 -62.00 -27.46 54.51
CA TYR A 730 -61.29 -26.36 53.84
C TYR A 730 -61.99 -25.00 53.95
N LEU A 731 -63.33 -24.93 53.82
CA LEU A 731 -64.06 -23.67 53.94
C LEU A 731 -64.54 -23.40 55.37
N VAL A 732 -65.22 -24.36 56.02
CA VAL A 732 -65.87 -24.14 57.32
C VAL A 732 -64.86 -24.19 58.47
N ARG A 733 -64.13 -25.30 58.63
CA ARG A 733 -63.10 -25.48 59.68
C ARG A 733 -61.75 -24.82 59.38
N GLN A 734 -61.64 -24.15 58.22
CA GLN A 734 -60.50 -23.30 57.84
C GLN A 734 -59.11 -23.97 57.80
N ARG A 735 -59.03 -25.30 57.69
CA ARG A 735 -57.76 -26.05 57.70
C ARG A 735 -56.97 -25.78 56.41
N SER A 736 -55.64 -25.75 56.47
CA SER A 736 -54.83 -25.40 55.29
C SER A 736 -54.78 -26.55 54.29
N ALA A 737 -54.70 -26.23 53.01
CA ALA A 737 -54.54 -27.22 51.94
C ALA A 737 -53.20 -27.98 52.02
N THR A 738 -52.24 -27.50 52.83
CA THR A 738 -50.97 -28.21 53.07
C THR A 738 -51.15 -29.30 54.13
N ASP A 739 -51.86 -28.98 55.22
CA ASP A 739 -52.07 -29.89 56.35
C ASP A 739 -53.05 -31.02 55.96
N LEU A 740 -54.14 -30.65 55.27
CA LEU A 740 -55.09 -31.63 54.71
C LEU A 740 -54.44 -32.54 53.68
N ALA A 741 -53.46 -32.05 52.91
CA ALA A 741 -52.74 -32.86 51.94
C ALA A 741 -51.77 -33.85 52.61
N ALA A 742 -51.10 -33.41 53.69
CA ALA A 742 -50.25 -34.28 54.50
C ALA A 742 -51.06 -35.38 55.21
N GLU A 743 -52.21 -35.04 55.80
CA GLU A 743 -53.13 -36.00 56.44
C GLU A 743 -53.68 -37.04 55.46
N LEU A 744 -54.01 -36.63 54.22
CA LEU A 744 -54.51 -37.51 53.17
C LEU A 744 -53.40 -38.22 52.36
N GLY A 745 -52.13 -38.04 52.72
CA GLY A 745 -50.99 -38.67 52.03
C GLY A 745 -50.79 -38.25 50.56
N ILE A 746 -51.29 -37.07 50.15
CA ILE A 746 -51.20 -36.58 48.76
C ILE A 746 -50.42 -35.27 48.65
N GLY A 747 -49.92 -34.96 47.46
CA GLY A 747 -49.27 -33.66 47.21
C GLY A 747 -50.26 -32.48 47.33
N ALA A 748 -49.85 -31.38 47.98
CA ALA A 748 -50.70 -30.19 48.16
C ALA A 748 -51.19 -29.57 46.82
N SER A 749 -50.39 -29.68 45.75
CA SER A 749 -50.79 -29.32 44.39
C SER A 749 -51.91 -30.22 43.83
N THR A 750 -51.97 -31.50 44.23
CA THR A 750 -53.05 -32.42 43.90
C THR A 750 -54.33 -32.08 44.67
N LEU A 751 -54.23 -31.76 45.96
CA LEU A 751 -55.41 -31.33 46.75
C LEU A 751 -55.99 -30.01 46.23
N LEU A 752 -55.15 -29.01 45.94
CA LEU A 752 -55.60 -27.74 45.33
C LEU A 752 -56.28 -27.96 43.97
N LYS A 753 -55.84 -28.97 43.20
CA LYS A 753 -56.52 -29.35 41.96
C LYS A 753 -57.89 -29.99 42.24
N ARG A 754 -58.01 -30.86 43.25
CA ARG A 754 -59.28 -31.47 43.68
C ARG A 754 -60.29 -30.42 44.19
N ILE A 755 -59.84 -29.44 44.98
CA ILE A 755 -60.67 -28.29 45.43
C ILE A 755 -61.26 -27.56 44.23
N LYS A 756 -60.45 -27.30 43.19
CA LYS A 756 -60.89 -26.67 41.95
C LYS A 756 -61.82 -27.57 41.10
N GLU A 757 -61.50 -28.86 40.98
CA GLU A 757 -62.32 -29.86 40.28
C GLU A 757 -63.70 -30.06 40.97
N ALA A 758 -63.78 -29.88 42.29
CA ALA A 758 -65.01 -29.95 43.09
C ALA A 758 -65.83 -28.63 43.10
N GLY A 759 -65.37 -27.58 42.42
CA GLY A 759 -66.06 -26.28 42.38
C GLY A 759 -65.98 -25.46 43.68
N ILE A 760 -65.09 -25.82 44.61
CA ILE A 760 -64.91 -25.13 45.89
C ILE A 760 -64.00 -23.91 45.67
N GLN A 761 -64.41 -22.72 46.14
CA GLN A 761 -63.61 -21.50 45.97
C GLN A 761 -62.26 -21.62 46.69
N THR A 762 -61.17 -21.53 45.94
CA THR A 762 -59.81 -21.47 46.50
C THR A 762 -59.58 -20.13 47.18
N ARG A 763 -59.16 -20.16 48.45
CA ARG A 763 -58.81 -18.95 49.22
C ARG A 763 -57.68 -18.18 48.54
N THR A 764 -57.72 -16.84 48.62
CA THR A 764 -56.66 -15.97 48.09
C THR A 764 -55.31 -16.26 48.76
N ARG A 765 -54.23 -16.24 47.97
CA ARG A 765 -52.87 -16.46 48.47
C ARG A 765 -52.48 -15.33 49.43
N GLY A 766 -52.51 -15.60 50.73
CA GLY A 766 -52.07 -14.65 51.77
C GLY A 766 -52.59 -14.94 53.18
N GLY A 767 -53.72 -15.63 53.32
CA GLY A 767 -54.27 -16.00 54.64
C GLY A 767 -53.44 -17.10 55.32
N GLY A 768 -52.75 -16.76 56.41
CA GLY A 768 -52.11 -17.74 57.29
C GLY A 768 -53.13 -18.53 58.11
N SER A 769 -52.80 -19.76 58.52
CA SER A 769 -53.67 -20.58 59.36
C SER A 769 -53.85 -19.96 60.75
N HIS A 770 -55.03 -20.20 61.35
CA HIS A 770 -55.50 -19.64 62.62
C HIS A 770 -54.52 -19.86 63.80
N GLN A 771 -53.71 -20.93 63.74
CA GLN A 771 -52.66 -21.25 64.72
C GLN A 771 -51.51 -20.22 64.79
N ARG A 772 -51.31 -19.39 63.75
CA ARG A 772 -50.25 -18.35 63.74
C ARG A 772 -50.73 -16.99 64.23
N VAL A 773 -52.02 -16.81 64.49
CA VAL A 773 -52.56 -15.59 65.12
C VAL A 773 -52.26 -15.62 66.62
N LEU A 774 -52.49 -16.76 67.28
CA LEU A 774 -52.25 -16.97 68.71
C LEU A 774 -50.80 -16.73 69.16
N HIS A 775 -49.81 -16.97 68.28
CA HIS A 775 -48.40 -16.67 68.55
C HIS A 775 -47.98 -15.23 68.19
N ARG A 776 -48.82 -14.46 67.48
CA ARG A 776 -48.46 -13.11 67.02
C ARG A 776 -48.74 -12.04 68.08
N ASP A 777 -49.76 -12.23 68.90
CA ASP A 777 -50.14 -11.26 69.94
C ASP A 777 -49.13 -11.18 71.09
N THR A 778 -48.35 -12.26 71.33
CA THR A 778 -47.25 -12.27 72.32
C THR A 778 -45.98 -11.57 71.83
N GLU A 779 -45.68 -11.57 70.53
CA GLU A 779 -44.54 -10.83 69.96
C GLU A 779 -44.83 -9.32 69.78
N LEU A 780 -46.09 -8.91 69.67
CA LEU A 780 -46.49 -7.54 69.35
C LEU A 780 -46.25 -6.51 70.48
N GLN A 781 -46.04 -6.94 71.72
CA GLN A 781 -45.81 -6.06 72.87
C GLN A 781 -44.46 -5.32 72.80
N HIS A 782 -43.45 -5.89 72.13
CA HIS A 782 -42.06 -5.37 72.11
C HIS A 782 -41.67 -4.67 70.79
N ILE A 783 -42.64 -4.34 69.93
CA ILE A 783 -42.39 -3.74 68.61
C ILE A 783 -42.87 -2.28 68.58
N PRO A 784 -41.98 -1.29 68.36
CA PRO A 784 -42.36 0.11 68.18
C PRO A 784 -43.42 0.29 67.10
N SER A 785 -44.45 1.10 67.38
CA SER A 785 -45.60 1.32 66.49
C SER A 785 -45.19 1.73 65.07
N GLN A 786 -44.11 2.51 64.94
CA GLN A 786 -43.56 3.01 63.68
C GLN A 786 -43.00 1.90 62.75
N LEU A 787 -42.62 0.73 63.27
CA LEU A 787 -42.05 -0.37 62.47
C LEU A 787 -43.07 -1.47 62.13
N ARG A 788 -44.23 -1.50 62.80
CA ARG A 788 -45.27 -2.54 62.63
C ARG A 788 -45.73 -2.73 61.18
N PRO A 789 -45.91 -1.68 60.33
CA PRO A 789 -46.33 -1.86 58.94
C PRO A 789 -45.33 -2.67 58.08
N ALA A 790 -44.02 -2.46 58.27
CA ALA A 790 -42.96 -3.18 57.56
C ALA A 790 -42.71 -4.62 58.03
N LEU A 791 -43.30 -5.02 59.17
CA LEU A 791 -43.16 -6.36 59.75
C LEU A 791 -44.33 -7.31 59.41
N THR A 792 -45.16 -6.94 58.44
CA THR A 792 -46.36 -7.69 58.05
C THR A 792 -46.12 -8.98 57.25
N GLY A 793 -44.89 -9.26 56.80
CA GLY A 793 -44.57 -10.42 55.98
C GLY A 793 -43.27 -11.15 56.37
N ARG A 794 -43.11 -12.39 55.89
CA ARG A 794 -42.01 -13.34 56.24
C ARG A 794 -40.58 -12.79 56.08
N LEU A 795 -40.39 -11.72 55.31
CA LEU A 795 -39.09 -11.08 55.06
C LEU A 795 -39.02 -9.63 55.59
N GLY A 796 -40.03 -9.15 56.31
CA GLY A 796 -40.13 -7.75 56.77
C GLY A 796 -38.93 -7.33 57.63
N ARG A 797 -38.61 -8.13 58.64
CA ARG A 797 -37.46 -7.92 59.53
C ARG A 797 -36.15 -7.84 58.75
N THR A 798 -35.89 -8.81 57.89
CA THR A 798 -34.69 -8.86 57.04
C THR A 798 -34.59 -7.63 56.12
N ARG A 799 -35.70 -7.09 55.62
CA ARG A 799 -35.66 -5.87 54.80
C ARG A 799 -35.34 -4.61 55.61
N LEU A 800 -35.84 -4.50 56.85
CA LEU A 800 -35.48 -3.41 57.78
C LEU A 800 -33.99 -3.49 58.15
N GLU A 801 -33.49 -4.68 58.43
CA GLU A 801 -32.06 -4.94 58.69
C GLU A 801 -31.19 -4.57 57.48
N LEU A 802 -31.62 -4.91 56.24
CA LEU A 802 -30.94 -4.51 55.01
C LEU A 802 -30.98 -3.00 54.74
N PHE A 803 -32.07 -2.31 55.11
CA PHE A 803 -32.13 -0.85 55.05
C PHE A 803 -31.12 -0.22 56.03
N ALA A 804 -31.09 -0.69 57.29
CA ALA A 804 -30.15 -0.21 58.29
C ALA A 804 -28.69 -0.48 57.91
N ALA A 805 -28.38 -1.66 57.37
CA ALA A 805 -27.05 -2.02 56.88
C ALA A 805 -26.62 -1.22 55.63
N ALA A 806 -27.57 -0.80 54.77
CA ALA A 806 -27.26 -0.01 53.57
C ALA A 806 -27.10 1.49 53.84
N ALA A 807 -27.63 2.00 54.96
CA ALA A 807 -27.66 3.42 55.33
C ALA A 807 -26.29 4.14 55.35
N PRO A 808 -25.16 3.53 55.77
CA PRO A 808 -23.86 4.23 55.84
C PRO A 808 -23.18 4.45 54.48
N TYR A 809 -23.67 3.84 53.40
CA TYR A 809 -22.97 3.80 52.11
C TYR A 809 -23.43 4.92 51.17
N GLY A 810 -22.48 5.62 50.55
CA GLY A 810 -22.77 6.68 49.56
C GLY A 810 -23.45 6.22 48.26
N SER A 811 -23.71 4.92 48.05
CA SER A 811 -24.64 4.43 47.02
C SER A 811 -25.09 2.99 47.29
N LEU A 812 -26.27 2.61 46.81
CA LEU A 812 -26.75 1.22 46.91
C LEU A 812 -25.88 0.20 46.16
N ALA A 813 -25.19 0.61 45.10
CA ALA A 813 -24.26 -0.28 44.40
C ALA A 813 -23.01 -0.58 45.25
N LYS A 814 -22.55 0.40 46.06
CA LYS A 814 -21.49 0.18 47.05
C LYS A 814 -21.99 -0.67 48.22
N ALA A 815 -23.18 -0.40 48.75
CA ALA A 815 -23.80 -1.21 49.81
C ALA A 815 -23.99 -2.67 49.38
N ALA A 816 -24.57 -2.90 48.19
CA ALA A 816 -24.78 -4.23 47.61
C ALA A 816 -23.48 -5.03 47.51
N LYS A 817 -22.39 -4.40 47.02
CA LYS A 817 -21.07 -5.04 46.94
C LYS A 817 -20.46 -5.32 48.33
N ALA A 818 -20.67 -4.45 49.31
CA ALA A 818 -20.13 -4.62 50.66
C ALA A 818 -20.90 -5.66 51.50
N LEU A 819 -22.19 -5.84 51.22
CA LEU A 819 -23.07 -6.81 51.89
C LEU A 819 -23.16 -8.17 51.16
N ASP A 820 -22.42 -8.36 50.07
CA ASP A 820 -22.47 -9.51 49.14
C ASP A 820 -23.89 -9.87 48.65
N ILE A 821 -24.66 -8.84 48.28
CA ILE A 821 -26.05 -8.97 47.81
C ILE A 821 -26.18 -8.37 46.40
N VAL A 822 -26.99 -9.01 45.55
CA VAL A 822 -27.31 -8.49 44.21
C VAL A 822 -28.01 -7.12 44.32
N ASP A 823 -27.47 -6.10 43.65
CA ASP A 823 -27.97 -4.70 43.69
C ASP A 823 -29.48 -4.58 43.37
N ALA A 824 -30.00 -5.37 42.43
CA ALA A 824 -31.43 -5.45 42.12
C ALA A 824 -32.28 -5.95 43.31
N THR A 825 -31.76 -6.90 44.10
CA THR A 825 -32.41 -7.42 45.32
C THR A 825 -32.44 -6.36 46.40
N LEU A 826 -31.32 -5.67 46.66
CA LEU A 826 -31.25 -4.59 47.65
C LEU A 826 -32.17 -3.40 47.29
N ARG A 827 -32.20 -2.99 46.02
CA ARG A 827 -33.14 -1.95 45.52
C ARG A 827 -34.61 -2.33 45.67
N THR A 828 -34.91 -3.63 45.59
CA THR A 828 -36.28 -4.14 45.73
C THR A 828 -36.67 -4.26 47.19
N ALA A 829 -35.75 -4.71 48.06
CA ALA A 829 -35.93 -4.71 49.52
C ALA A 829 -36.24 -3.30 50.05
N ILE A 830 -35.42 -2.30 49.69
CA ILE A 830 -35.60 -0.92 50.19
C ILE A 830 -36.89 -0.29 49.65
N ARG A 831 -37.21 -0.44 48.35
CA ARG A 831 -38.50 0.05 47.82
C ARG A 831 -39.71 -0.58 48.52
N GLN A 832 -39.60 -1.84 48.92
CA GLN A 832 -40.68 -2.50 49.64
C GLN A 832 -40.80 -1.97 51.07
N VAL A 833 -39.70 -1.66 51.78
CA VAL A 833 -39.77 -0.99 53.09
C VAL A 833 -40.37 0.41 52.98
N GLU A 834 -39.98 1.18 51.96
CA GLU A 834 -40.55 2.50 51.68
C GLU A 834 -42.07 2.43 51.43
N ALA A 835 -42.51 1.42 50.68
CA ALA A 835 -43.93 1.16 50.41
C ALA A 835 -44.68 0.65 51.65
N ASP A 836 -44.11 -0.31 52.40
CA ASP A 836 -44.72 -0.92 53.58
C ASP A 836 -44.87 0.11 54.72
N LEU A 837 -43.96 1.09 54.84
CA LEU A 837 -44.04 2.21 55.80
C LEU A 837 -44.79 3.45 55.29
N GLY A 838 -45.03 3.57 53.98
CA GLY A 838 -45.55 4.79 53.36
C GLY A 838 -44.60 6.01 53.44
N LEU A 839 -43.29 5.76 53.57
CA LEU A 839 -42.26 6.80 53.80
C LEU A 839 -41.12 6.67 52.79
N HIS A 840 -40.67 7.80 52.24
CA HIS A 840 -39.44 7.85 51.45
C HIS A 840 -38.22 7.95 52.38
N LEU A 841 -37.30 6.99 52.30
CA LEU A 841 -36.21 6.82 53.27
C LEU A 841 -34.83 7.24 52.73
N ILE A 842 -34.60 7.15 51.41
CA ILE A 842 -33.31 7.50 50.79
C ILE A 842 -33.41 8.28 49.48
N GLU A 843 -32.71 9.41 49.43
CA GLU A 843 -32.40 10.11 48.19
C GLU A 843 -31.32 9.35 47.42
N ARG A 844 -31.58 9.03 46.15
CA ARG A 844 -30.73 8.14 45.36
C ARG A 844 -29.50 8.89 44.83
N ALA A 845 -28.33 8.26 44.92
CA ALA A 845 -27.09 8.82 44.40
C ALA A 845 -27.18 9.18 42.91
N THR A 846 -26.64 10.33 42.54
CA THR A 846 -26.45 10.79 41.16
C THR A 846 -24.95 10.72 40.79
N PRO A 847 -24.53 11.04 39.55
CA PRO A 847 -23.11 11.09 39.20
C PRO A 847 -22.29 12.11 40.03
N THR A 848 -22.93 13.12 40.62
CA THR A 848 -22.27 14.22 41.35
C THR A 848 -22.63 14.29 42.84
N THR A 849 -23.66 13.59 43.31
CA THR A 849 -24.06 13.55 44.73
C THR A 849 -24.21 12.13 45.28
N PRO A 850 -23.66 11.82 46.46
CA PRO A 850 -23.85 10.53 47.12
C PRO A 850 -25.28 10.35 47.64
N MET A 851 -25.68 9.10 47.87
CA MET A 851 -26.94 8.74 48.53
C MET A 851 -27.03 9.37 49.92
N GLN A 852 -28.19 9.91 50.28
CA GLN A 852 -28.45 10.47 51.60
C GLN A 852 -29.74 9.91 52.22
N LEU A 853 -29.75 9.80 53.56
CA LEU A 853 -30.95 9.49 54.33
C LEU A 853 -31.83 10.73 54.45
N THR A 854 -33.10 10.58 54.06
CA THR A 854 -34.14 11.62 54.25
C THR A 854 -34.40 11.86 55.74
N GLY A 855 -35.10 12.95 56.08
CA GLY A 855 -35.57 13.20 57.46
C GLY A 855 -36.31 12.01 58.08
N PRO A 856 -37.32 11.41 57.40
CA PRO A 856 -37.94 10.16 57.82
C PRO A 856 -36.96 8.97 57.88
N GLY A 857 -36.05 8.84 56.92
CA GLY A 857 -35.04 7.78 56.87
C GLY A 857 -34.14 7.74 58.10
N ARG A 858 -33.66 8.90 58.56
CA ARG A 858 -32.84 9.02 59.78
C ARG A 858 -33.63 8.64 61.04
N ARG A 859 -34.92 9.02 61.12
CA ARG A 859 -35.79 8.67 62.26
C ARG A 859 -36.08 7.17 62.32
N ILE A 860 -36.45 6.56 61.19
CA ILE A 860 -36.69 5.11 61.12
C ILE A 860 -35.40 4.32 61.44
N LEU A 861 -34.24 4.79 60.97
CA LEU A 861 -32.94 4.18 61.33
C LEU A 861 -32.67 4.22 62.84
N ALA A 862 -32.94 5.36 63.50
CA ALA A 862 -32.79 5.49 64.95
C ALA A 862 -33.74 4.55 65.71
N VAL A 863 -35.00 4.40 65.27
CA VAL A 863 -35.98 3.47 65.87
C VAL A 863 -35.55 2.01 65.66
N ILE A 864 -34.99 1.65 64.50
CA ILE A 864 -34.45 0.30 64.26
C ILE A 864 -33.28 0.01 65.20
N HIS A 865 -32.36 0.96 65.40
CA HIS A 865 -31.23 0.78 66.31
C HIS A 865 -31.63 0.71 67.78
N ALA A 866 -32.56 1.55 68.26
CA ALA A 866 -33.11 1.46 69.61
C ALA A 866 -33.80 0.10 69.84
N TRP A 867 -34.62 -0.34 68.88
CA TRP A 867 -35.29 -1.65 68.92
C TRP A 867 -34.29 -2.83 68.92
N GLN A 868 -33.18 -2.72 68.18
CA GLN A 868 -32.10 -3.72 68.19
C GLN A 868 -31.31 -3.76 69.52
N ARG A 869 -31.29 -2.66 70.29
CA ARG A 869 -30.63 -2.59 71.60
C ARG A 869 -31.55 -2.85 72.81
N GLY A 870 -32.86 -2.92 72.60
CA GLY A 870 -33.85 -3.10 73.67
C GLY A 870 -34.16 -1.81 74.46
N GLU A 871 -33.88 -0.65 73.88
CA GLU A 871 -34.10 0.67 74.49
C GLU A 871 -35.50 1.21 74.16
N GLU A 872 -36.12 1.99 75.05
CA GLU A 872 -37.37 2.70 74.74
C GLU A 872 -37.15 3.71 73.60
N ALA A 873 -38.06 3.69 72.62
CA ALA A 873 -37.90 4.50 71.41
C ALA A 873 -38.16 6.00 71.69
N PRO A 874 -37.34 6.92 71.16
CA PRO A 874 -37.50 8.35 71.41
C PRO A 874 -38.78 8.91 70.76
N THR A 875 -39.51 9.72 71.53
CA THR A 875 -40.71 10.49 71.14
C THR A 875 -40.46 11.95 71.52
N PRO A 876 -41.10 12.98 70.89
CA PRO A 876 -42.00 12.99 69.74
C PRO A 876 -41.26 13.52 68.48
N ALA A 877 -41.86 14.04 67.39
CA ALA A 877 -43.24 14.37 67.07
C ALA A 877 -43.53 14.23 65.55
N PHE A 878 -44.80 14.41 65.19
CA PHE A 878 -45.30 14.67 63.84
C PHE A 878 -46.43 15.70 63.93
N SER A 879 -46.44 16.70 63.05
CA SER A 879 -47.65 17.48 62.76
C SER A 879 -48.23 16.98 61.44
N ALA A 880 -49.55 16.84 61.37
CA ALA A 880 -50.23 16.25 60.22
C ALA A 880 -50.52 17.29 59.14
N THR A 881 -50.38 16.92 57.86
CA THR A 881 -51.11 17.59 56.75
C THR A 881 -51.17 16.68 55.51
N ASN A 882 -52.40 16.32 55.16
CA ASN A 882 -52.99 15.80 53.91
C ASN A 882 -52.17 15.00 52.85
N PRO A 883 -52.78 13.93 52.27
CA PRO A 883 -52.19 13.17 51.17
C PRO A 883 -52.41 13.83 49.79
N PRO A 884 -51.51 13.62 48.81
CA PRO A 884 -51.75 13.99 47.41
C PRO A 884 -52.63 12.95 46.67
N PRO A 885 -53.38 13.35 45.63
CA PRO A 885 -54.32 12.51 44.88
C PRO A 885 -53.65 11.55 43.87
N PRO A 886 -54.38 10.56 43.32
CA PRO A 886 -53.81 9.55 42.42
C PRO A 886 -53.40 10.12 41.04
N ALA A 887 -52.27 9.64 40.53
CA ALA A 887 -51.77 10.02 39.20
C ALA A 887 -52.52 9.30 38.07
N GLY A 888 -53.26 10.06 37.26
CA GLY A 888 -53.73 9.65 35.95
C GLY A 888 -52.61 9.68 34.88
N PRO A 889 -52.86 9.15 33.67
CA PRO A 889 -51.84 9.03 32.63
C PRO A 889 -51.67 10.32 31.83
N THR A 890 -50.43 10.80 31.67
CA THR A 890 -50.13 11.96 30.81
C THR A 890 -49.15 11.62 29.68
N LEU A 891 -49.53 12.11 28.50
CA LEU A 891 -48.96 11.87 27.18
C LEU A 891 -47.52 12.38 26.98
N LEU A 892 -46.90 11.86 25.92
CA LEU A 892 -45.65 12.36 25.34
C LEU A 892 -45.79 13.81 24.86
N THR A 893 -44.77 14.64 25.11
CA THR A 893 -44.46 15.80 24.27
C THR A 893 -42.98 15.79 23.92
N THR A 894 -42.70 15.84 22.61
CA THR A 894 -41.36 16.00 22.05
C THR A 894 -41.03 17.49 21.91
N SER A 895 -39.84 17.91 22.36
CA SER A 895 -39.29 19.22 22.03
C SER A 895 -37.94 19.05 21.33
N LYS A 896 -37.87 19.51 20.07
CA LYS A 896 -36.61 19.85 19.41
C LYS A 896 -36.18 21.23 19.90
N ARG A 897 -34.88 21.48 19.97
CA ARG A 897 -34.32 22.81 19.78
C ARG A 897 -33.33 22.76 18.64
N ASP A 898 -33.55 23.64 17.68
CA ASP A 898 -32.54 24.08 16.73
C ASP A 898 -31.73 25.21 17.40
N ASP A 899 -30.44 25.31 17.08
CA ASP A 899 -29.64 26.51 17.30
C ASP A 899 -29.09 26.96 15.93
N LEU A 900 -29.16 28.26 15.66
CA LEU A 900 -28.71 28.93 14.45
C LEU A 900 -27.76 30.07 14.85
N GLU A 901 -26.53 30.04 14.35
CA GLU A 901 -25.85 31.11 13.59
C GLU A 901 -24.54 30.60 12.99
#